data_AF-A0A8J3NW74-F1
#
_entry.id   AF-A0A8J3NW74-F1
#
_cell.length_a   1.000
_cell.length_b   1.000
_cell.length_c   1.000
_cell.angle_alpha   90.00
_cell.angle_beta   90.00
_cell.angle_gamma   90.00
#
_symmetry.space_group_name_H-M   'P 1'
#
loop_
_entity.id
_entity.type
_entity.pdbx_description
1 polymer ?
#
loop_
_entity_poly.entity_id
_entity_poly.type
_entity_poly.pdbx_seq_one_letter_code
_entity_poly.pdbx_strand_id
1 'polypeptide(L)'
;MNPATVFGSGVAPERTLPLRVPIADGESLDSWGEHIARRYDIPVRLALPLLGQPWRSLRGDRQHLLVRGTPAPVLRQMERQAGLPDGRLDAAVLERYDPLGWKPLRGSRFCPGCLFESRGRWQLVWRLPWVFACLTHRALLPDRCAACGRMPLRPITGITGLHPAGTCANLLRRGKICDGDLSRVDAAELAAGDSRLATQAWINDRLCGMQADDTAVSAAAHTDLRDLQAVAAWIQHRSGRADFAAFGTQTAAAYDRYTSQRHNGRRPDECADPLLAAALATKAFAMLAGDQGPDLLAQLRPLLGNATRPGSVTRSNHSLSIQPTRWATLSAALQQRLLTSMGTQMCPADQLRYRTCTPQPGLADTTSAATERARYVPQLLWPEWAVRLLPPRGYAADVLRAIIPCCLLLPGHPQPSNAKVVAELRDRWPSYANGTLRRLTASHGPRVLTAICRLADYLDVHASPIDYRRRRAIIADDVLTDDDWDRLCTATLTHRGQGGRYRHARRYTYQLLTGADLTDPRHRLALQNQSERARYRKFTDGLTTPMRAALHQHAAAYLSLHGIDEPVRWAPPGDCLTGLDLPGRDPSDIDLDEVTRLLLNEHRRLGHAARRLNTSTDHVRLALEQVHRPANRTVSTRRSAAHPPGLSPELIQREYVEAGKNLRQMARETGISARTLSAFARACGFTLRNARQPLQPTIDQAWLSQQYQVHHRSAGDIANELRTTDTRVLKALRAFGIPVRANSIHGHRSLVIELDDSIPADVRRAVQGQPKAWQRLRRFQQMAGHTSLNKAARQIGANPSALSTQLGRLERDIGATLIRRATSDRPMTMTPQGQELLRSLQFPAVSELLSRFGSPPAGWKPDHPLRRSARA
;
A
#
# COMPACT_ATOMS: atom_id res chain seq x y z
N MET A 1 7.14 -28.71 91.78
CA MET A 1 8.46 -28.68 91.13
C MET A 1 8.47 -29.69 90.01
N ASN A 2 8.71 -29.20 88.80
CA ASN A 2 8.68 -29.89 87.51
C ASN A 2 10.05 -30.55 87.24
N PRO A 3 10.14 -31.79 86.77
CA PRO A 3 11.36 -32.32 86.19
C PRO A 3 11.39 -31.97 84.71
N ALA A 4 12.08 -30.88 84.39
CA ALA A 4 12.53 -30.57 83.04
C ALA A 4 14.00 -30.97 82.92
N THR A 5 14.26 -32.20 82.46
CA THR A 5 15.48 -32.58 81.72
C THR A 5 15.38 -34.05 81.31
N VAL A 6 15.94 -34.37 80.14
CA VAL A 6 15.91 -35.68 79.45
C VAL A 6 14.70 -35.88 78.53
N PHE A 7 14.67 -35.18 77.39
CA PHE A 7 14.58 -35.79 76.05
C PHE A 7 15.03 -34.72 75.05
N GLY A 8 16.04 -35.06 74.24
CA GLY A 8 16.70 -34.14 73.33
C GLY A 8 15.76 -33.54 72.29
N SER A 9 16.22 -32.44 71.68
CA SER A 9 15.70 -31.82 70.47
C SER A 9 15.80 -32.76 69.25
N GLY A 10 15.21 -33.94 69.36
CA GLY A 10 14.91 -34.79 68.22
C GLY A 10 13.69 -34.20 67.54
N VAL A 11 13.85 -33.84 66.26
CA VAL A 11 12.71 -33.74 65.33
C VAL A 11 11.86 -34.98 65.59
N ALA A 12 10.61 -34.80 66.06
CA ALA A 12 9.71 -35.94 66.23
C ALA A 12 9.73 -36.74 64.93
N PRO A 13 10.03 -38.06 64.96
CA PRO A 13 10.21 -38.84 63.74
C PRO A 13 9.00 -38.62 62.86
N GLU A 14 9.21 -38.12 61.64
CA GLU A 14 8.13 -37.88 60.69
C GLU A 14 7.33 -39.18 60.59
N ARG A 15 6.07 -39.14 61.03
CA ARG A 15 5.21 -40.32 61.05
C ARG A 15 4.99 -40.76 59.62
N THR A 16 5.49 -41.93 59.30
CA THR A 16 5.32 -42.52 57.98
C THR A 16 4.19 -43.57 58.02
N LEU A 17 3.53 -43.76 56.88
CA LEU A 17 2.42 -44.71 56.70
C LEU A 17 2.86 -46.18 56.90
N PRO A 18 2.30 -46.95 57.86
CA PRO A 18 2.73 -48.33 58.11
C PRO A 18 2.50 -49.28 56.91
N LEU A 19 1.40 -49.10 56.18
CA LEU A 19 1.13 -49.76 54.90
C LEU A 19 1.54 -48.83 53.75
N ARG A 20 2.53 -49.26 52.97
CA ARG A 20 3.02 -48.55 51.78
C ARG A 20 2.24 -48.95 50.55
N VAL A 21 1.97 -47.97 49.68
CA VAL A 21 1.38 -48.20 48.36
C VAL A 21 2.26 -47.50 47.33
N PRO A 22 2.91 -48.24 46.41
CA PRO A 22 3.67 -47.62 45.35
C PRO A 22 2.73 -46.87 44.40
N ILE A 23 3.19 -45.72 43.93
CA ILE A 23 2.55 -45.00 42.82
C ILE A 23 3.04 -45.59 41.50
N ALA A 24 2.13 -45.93 40.60
CA ALA A 24 2.49 -46.45 39.29
C ALA A 24 2.98 -45.32 38.37
N ASP A 25 3.66 -45.69 37.28
CA ASP A 25 4.08 -44.72 36.28
C ASP A 25 2.86 -44.14 35.55
N GLY A 26 2.86 -42.82 35.42
CA GLY A 26 1.74 -42.05 34.86
C GLY A 26 0.48 -41.97 35.72
N GLU A 27 0.45 -42.62 36.90
CA GLU A 27 -0.72 -42.58 37.80
C GLU A 27 -0.98 -41.18 38.36
N SER A 28 -2.25 -40.78 38.40
CA SER A 28 -2.66 -39.49 38.96
C SER A 28 -2.67 -39.49 40.49
N LEU A 29 -2.39 -38.33 41.11
CA LEU A 29 -2.29 -38.22 42.57
C LEU A 29 -3.59 -38.63 43.29
N ASP A 30 -4.74 -38.34 42.68
CA ASP A 30 -6.04 -38.73 43.22
C ASP A 30 -6.30 -40.24 43.14
N SER A 31 -5.91 -40.90 42.04
CA SER A 31 -5.93 -42.36 41.93
C SER A 31 -5.09 -43.00 43.02
N TRP A 32 -3.85 -42.55 43.17
CA TRP A 32 -2.94 -43.07 44.18
C TRP A 32 -3.49 -42.85 45.61
N GLY A 33 -4.06 -41.68 45.89
CA GLY A 33 -4.73 -41.39 47.16
C GLY A 33 -5.91 -42.31 47.45
N GLU A 34 -6.71 -42.67 46.43
CA GLU A 34 -7.77 -43.67 46.60
C GLU A 34 -7.22 -45.09 46.85
N HIS A 35 -6.11 -45.47 46.21
CA HIS A 35 -5.46 -46.77 46.45
C HIS A 35 -4.89 -46.88 47.86
N ILE A 36 -4.31 -45.81 48.39
CA ILE A 36 -3.96 -45.73 49.81
C ILE A 36 -5.21 -45.92 50.66
N ALA A 37 -6.26 -45.15 50.40
CA ALA A 37 -7.50 -45.22 51.17
C ALA A 37 -8.08 -46.66 51.20
N ARG A 38 -8.11 -47.34 50.05
CA ARG A 38 -8.52 -48.75 49.92
C ARG A 38 -7.60 -49.70 50.69
N ARG A 39 -6.28 -49.49 50.63
CA ARG A 39 -5.32 -50.35 51.34
C ARG A 39 -5.49 -50.29 52.86
N TYR A 40 -5.92 -49.14 53.38
CA TYR A 40 -6.22 -48.92 54.78
C TYR A 40 -7.67 -49.19 55.17
N ASP A 41 -8.53 -49.53 54.20
CA ASP A 41 -9.99 -49.66 54.37
C ASP A 41 -10.64 -48.43 55.04
N ILE A 42 -10.21 -47.24 54.62
CA ILE A 42 -10.74 -45.96 55.11
C ILE A 42 -11.25 -45.10 53.97
N PRO A 43 -12.20 -44.20 54.24
CA PRO A 43 -12.60 -43.19 53.28
C PRO A 43 -11.43 -42.26 52.87
N VAL A 44 -11.36 -41.88 51.59
CA VAL A 44 -10.30 -40.97 51.06
C VAL A 44 -10.28 -39.61 51.77
N ARG A 45 -11.44 -39.16 52.30
CA ARG A 45 -11.54 -37.93 53.10
C ARG A 45 -10.77 -37.99 54.43
N LEU A 46 -10.41 -39.20 54.88
CA LEU A 46 -9.59 -39.44 56.06
C LEU A 46 -8.14 -39.75 55.66
N ALA A 47 -7.92 -40.46 54.54
CA ALA A 47 -6.58 -40.79 54.05
C ALA A 47 -5.76 -39.55 53.65
N LEU A 48 -6.34 -38.62 52.88
CA LEU A 48 -5.61 -37.44 52.40
C LEU A 48 -5.14 -36.49 53.52
N PRO A 49 -5.95 -36.23 54.58
CA PRO A 49 -5.47 -35.47 55.73
C PRO A 49 -4.27 -36.08 56.46
N LEU A 50 -4.17 -37.42 56.51
CA LEU A 50 -2.99 -38.10 57.09
C LEU A 50 -1.71 -37.78 56.31
N LEU A 51 -1.88 -37.50 55.01
CA LEU A 51 -0.85 -37.12 54.07
C LEU A 51 -0.63 -35.60 53.97
N GLY A 52 -1.17 -34.82 54.91
CA GLY A 52 -1.02 -33.36 54.95
C GLY A 52 -1.96 -32.59 54.03
N GLN A 53 -2.87 -33.24 53.29
CA GLN A 53 -3.83 -32.58 52.41
C GLN A 53 -5.23 -32.49 53.04
N PRO A 54 -5.69 -31.30 53.47
CA PRO A 54 -6.95 -31.16 54.18
C PRO A 54 -8.16 -31.39 53.25
N TRP A 55 -9.04 -32.34 53.58
CA TRP A 55 -10.23 -32.64 52.76
C TRP A 55 -11.14 -31.43 52.49
N ARG A 56 -11.18 -30.46 53.41
CA ARG A 56 -11.99 -29.24 53.26
C ARG A 56 -11.59 -28.41 52.04
N SER A 57 -10.32 -28.44 51.61
CA SER A 57 -9.86 -27.72 50.41
C SER A 57 -10.37 -28.36 49.11
N LEU A 58 -10.76 -29.64 49.15
CA LEU A 58 -11.15 -30.47 48.00
C LEU A 58 -12.67 -30.66 47.87
N ARG A 59 -13.50 -30.00 48.69
CA ARG A 59 -14.96 -30.15 48.62
C ARG A 59 -15.54 -29.50 47.36
N GLY A 60 -16.60 -30.12 46.83
CA GLY A 60 -17.35 -29.62 45.66
C GLY A 60 -16.59 -29.85 44.35
N ASP A 61 -16.67 -28.88 43.43
CA ASP A 61 -16.08 -28.97 42.07
C ASP A 61 -14.56 -28.66 42.04
N ARG A 62 -13.90 -28.62 43.22
CA ARG A 62 -12.50 -28.20 43.43
C ARG A 62 -11.49 -29.35 43.44
N GLN A 63 -11.86 -30.53 42.97
CA GLN A 63 -11.01 -31.72 43.11
C GLN A 63 -9.94 -31.85 42.06
N HIS A 64 -10.12 -31.17 40.93
CA HIS A 64 -9.03 -30.91 40.02
C HIS A 64 -7.84 -30.27 40.75
N LEU A 65 -8.04 -29.64 41.93
CA LEU A 65 -6.95 -29.09 42.74
C LEU A 65 -5.98 -30.13 43.29
N LEU A 66 -6.41 -31.40 43.46
CA LEU A 66 -5.49 -32.45 43.93
C LEU A 66 -4.46 -32.82 42.84
N VAL A 67 -4.89 -32.79 41.58
CA VAL A 67 -4.04 -33.06 40.43
C VAL A 67 -3.54 -31.79 39.76
N ARG A 68 -3.93 -30.60 40.23
CA ARG A 68 -3.57 -29.30 39.65
C ARG A 68 -3.71 -28.17 40.67
N GLY A 69 -2.63 -27.80 41.32
CA GLY A 69 -2.57 -26.79 42.36
C GLY A 69 -2.20 -27.35 43.73
N THR A 70 -1.64 -28.56 43.79
CA THR A 70 -1.09 -29.11 45.04
C THR A 70 0.29 -28.49 45.26
N PRO A 71 0.50 -27.71 46.34
CA PRO A 71 1.79 -27.04 46.54
C PRO A 71 2.94 -28.04 46.65
N ALA A 72 4.08 -27.74 46.04
CA ALA A 72 5.26 -28.60 46.08
C ALA A 72 5.63 -29.05 47.51
N PRO A 73 5.61 -28.20 48.56
CA PRO A 73 5.88 -28.64 49.93
C PRO A 73 4.95 -29.75 50.43
N VAL A 74 3.67 -29.73 50.01
CA VAL A 74 2.71 -30.78 50.34
C VAL A 74 3.08 -32.08 49.62
N LEU A 75 3.48 -32.02 48.35
CA LEU A 75 3.97 -33.21 47.62
C LEU A 75 5.21 -33.82 48.29
N ARG A 76 6.19 -32.99 48.68
CA ARG A 76 7.38 -33.44 49.41
C ARG A 76 6.99 -34.14 50.72
N GLN A 77 6.03 -33.57 51.46
CA GLN A 77 5.52 -34.17 52.69
C GLN A 77 4.85 -35.52 52.43
N MET A 78 3.99 -35.61 51.41
CA MET A 78 3.34 -36.86 51.02
C MET A 78 4.36 -37.95 50.67
N GLU A 79 5.42 -37.59 49.94
CA GLU A 79 6.48 -38.53 49.58
C GLU A 79 7.21 -39.06 50.81
N ARG A 80 7.67 -38.19 51.71
CA ARG A 80 8.32 -38.61 52.96
C ARG A 80 7.41 -39.49 53.80
N GLN A 81 6.15 -39.10 53.98
CA GLN A 81 5.17 -39.87 54.74
C GLN A 81 4.85 -41.21 54.08
N ALA A 82 4.86 -41.29 52.74
CA ALA A 82 4.61 -42.51 51.99
C ALA A 82 5.88 -43.35 51.73
N GLY A 83 7.07 -42.86 52.07
CA GLY A 83 8.34 -43.53 51.77
C GLY A 83 8.69 -43.55 50.28
N LEU A 84 8.29 -42.51 49.54
CA LEU A 84 8.64 -42.33 48.13
C LEU A 84 9.89 -41.47 47.98
N PRO A 85 10.67 -41.63 46.89
CA PRO A 85 11.78 -40.72 46.58
C PRO A 85 11.31 -39.29 46.41
N ASP A 86 12.16 -38.35 46.82
CA ASP A 86 11.97 -36.91 46.56
C ASP A 86 11.84 -36.67 45.05
N GLY A 87 10.63 -36.30 44.62
CA GLY A 87 10.30 -35.79 43.28
C GLY A 87 9.28 -36.68 42.60
N ARG A 88 9.03 -37.87 43.16
CA ARG A 88 8.23 -38.90 42.52
C ARG A 88 6.78 -38.47 42.26
N LEU A 89 6.18 -37.66 43.12
CA LEU A 89 4.79 -37.18 43.00
C LEU A 89 4.65 -35.95 42.09
N ASP A 90 5.74 -35.29 41.69
CA ASP A 90 5.68 -34.30 40.61
C ASP A 90 5.18 -35.00 39.34
N ALA A 91 5.55 -36.29 39.18
CA ALA A 91 4.90 -37.39 38.44
C ALA A 91 3.41 -37.28 38.13
N ALA A 92 2.68 -36.97 39.18
CA ALA A 92 1.28 -37.35 39.39
C ALA A 92 0.33 -36.14 39.36
N VAL A 93 0.86 -34.97 39.02
CA VAL A 93 0.15 -33.68 38.98
C VAL A 93 0.38 -32.95 37.64
N LEU A 94 -0.55 -32.08 37.26
CA LEU A 94 -0.69 -31.49 35.92
C LEU A 94 0.15 -30.22 35.71
N GLU A 95 0.81 -29.71 36.74
CA GLU A 95 1.61 -28.47 36.75
C GLU A 95 2.67 -28.49 35.65
N ARG A 96 3.25 -29.65 35.36
CA ARG A 96 4.18 -29.88 34.24
C ARG A 96 3.61 -29.52 32.85
N TYR A 97 2.29 -29.53 32.70
CA TYR A 97 1.58 -29.22 31.46
C TYR A 97 0.95 -27.83 31.45
N ASP A 98 1.02 -27.07 32.56
CA ASP A 98 0.47 -25.72 32.64
C ASP A 98 1.03 -24.76 31.56
N PRO A 99 2.31 -24.84 31.13
CA PRO A 99 2.81 -24.02 30.04
C PRO A 99 1.98 -24.12 28.75
N LEU A 100 1.36 -25.27 28.48
CA LEU A 100 0.51 -25.47 27.30
C LEU A 100 -0.75 -24.59 27.31
N GLY A 101 -1.17 -24.09 28.48
CA GLY A 101 -2.42 -23.35 28.63
C GLY A 101 -3.68 -24.21 28.38
N TRP A 102 -3.52 -25.53 28.30
CA TRP A 102 -4.62 -26.48 28.16
C TRP A 102 -5.47 -26.46 29.42
N LYS A 103 -6.79 -26.40 29.25
CA LYS A 103 -7.71 -26.56 30.37
C LYS A 103 -7.94 -28.06 30.59
N PRO A 104 -7.53 -28.63 31.73
CA PRO A 104 -7.79 -30.03 32.01
C PRO A 104 -9.29 -30.28 32.15
N LEU A 105 -9.68 -31.51 31.84
CA LEU A 105 -11.03 -31.99 32.04
C LEU A 105 -11.38 -31.96 33.54
N ARG A 106 -12.62 -31.61 33.88
CA ARG A 106 -13.12 -31.54 35.28
C ARG A 106 -13.22 -32.91 35.99
N GLY A 107 -12.80 -33.97 35.34
CA GLY A 107 -12.86 -35.37 35.73
C GLY A 107 -11.87 -36.10 34.84
N SER A 108 -12.12 -37.35 34.48
CA SER A 108 -11.18 -38.09 33.62
C SER A 108 -11.89 -38.92 32.56
N ARG A 109 -11.27 -38.98 31.38
CA ARG A 109 -11.49 -40.09 30.46
C ARG A 109 -10.82 -41.35 31.03
N PHE A 110 -11.10 -42.51 30.46
CA PHE A 110 -10.48 -43.75 30.90
C PHE A 110 -10.38 -44.77 29.78
N CYS A 111 -9.50 -45.75 29.95
CA CYS A 111 -9.51 -46.96 29.14
C CYS A 111 -10.04 -48.13 30.00
N PRO A 112 -11.15 -48.78 29.63
CA PRO A 112 -11.70 -49.92 30.37
C PRO A 112 -10.68 -51.06 30.53
N GLY A 113 -9.93 -51.39 29.47
CA GLY A 113 -8.85 -52.38 29.48
C GLY A 113 -7.73 -52.03 30.46
N CYS A 114 -7.19 -50.81 30.38
CA CYS A 114 -6.16 -50.36 31.34
C CYS A 114 -6.68 -50.37 32.78
N LEU A 115 -7.93 -49.96 33.03
CA LEU A 115 -8.50 -49.99 34.37
C LEU A 115 -8.63 -51.44 34.88
N PHE A 116 -9.00 -52.38 34.02
CA PHE A 116 -9.04 -53.80 34.37
C PHE A 116 -7.65 -54.34 34.75
N GLU A 117 -6.67 -54.17 33.86
CA GLU A 117 -5.31 -54.69 34.01
C GLU A 117 -4.56 -54.07 35.21
N SER A 118 -4.72 -52.75 35.40
CA SER A 118 -4.05 -52.00 36.47
C SER A 118 -4.77 -52.07 37.82
N ARG A 119 -5.90 -52.81 37.91
CA ARG A 119 -6.78 -52.84 39.09
C ARG A 119 -7.27 -51.45 39.50
N GLY A 120 -7.70 -50.65 38.51
CA GLY A 120 -8.34 -49.36 38.72
C GLY A 120 -7.39 -48.19 38.97
N ARG A 121 -6.17 -48.22 38.41
CA ARG A 121 -5.27 -47.05 38.43
C ARG A 121 -5.58 -46.10 37.28
N TRP A 122 -5.75 -44.83 37.59
CA TRP A 122 -6.04 -43.80 36.60
C TRP A 122 -4.78 -43.10 36.13
N GLN A 123 -4.68 -42.92 34.82
CA GLN A 123 -3.56 -42.20 34.23
C GLN A 123 -3.82 -40.69 34.27
N LEU A 124 -2.84 -39.92 34.73
CA LEU A 124 -2.87 -38.47 34.82
C LEU A 124 -3.20 -37.83 33.47
N VAL A 125 -2.57 -38.34 32.39
CA VAL A 125 -2.72 -37.81 31.04
C VAL A 125 -4.15 -37.92 30.49
N TRP A 126 -4.99 -38.80 31.01
CA TRP A 126 -6.41 -38.91 30.61
C TRP A 126 -7.25 -37.69 31.01
N ARG A 127 -6.71 -36.79 31.84
CA ARG A 127 -7.31 -35.50 32.17
C ARG A 127 -6.99 -34.41 31.15
N LEU A 128 -6.07 -34.66 30.23
CA LEU A 128 -5.71 -33.70 29.19
C LEU A 128 -6.74 -33.75 28.05
N PRO A 129 -7.16 -32.58 27.52
CA PRO A 129 -8.24 -32.50 26.52
C PRO A 129 -7.93 -33.24 25.20
N TRP A 130 -6.65 -33.35 24.84
CA TRP A 130 -6.19 -33.95 23.58
C TRP A 130 -5.72 -35.40 23.71
N VAL A 131 -5.87 -36.02 24.89
CA VAL A 131 -5.63 -37.45 25.09
C VAL A 131 -6.97 -38.18 24.99
N PHE A 132 -7.26 -38.74 23.82
CA PHE A 132 -8.57 -39.27 23.44
C PHE A 132 -8.56 -40.76 23.07
N ALA A 133 -7.40 -41.39 22.88
CA ALA A 133 -7.29 -42.82 22.56
C ALA A 133 -6.26 -43.54 23.46
N CYS A 134 -6.49 -44.83 23.69
CA CYS A 134 -5.51 -45.74 24.28
C CYS A 134 -4.75 -46.45 23.15
N LEU A 135 -3.43 -46.38 23.17
CA LEU A 135 -2.58 -47.05 22.17
C LEU A 135 -2.45 -48.56 22.46
N THR A 136 -2.46 -48.96 23.74
CA THR A 136 -2.36 -50.36 24.16
C THR A 136 -3.59 -51.15 23.73
N HIS A 137 -4.78 -50.66 24.06
CA HIS A 137 -6.05 -51.33 23.72
C HIS A 137 -6.69 -50.84 22.41
N ARG A 138 -5.98 -49.96 21.67
CA ARG A 138 -6.42 -49.38 20.39
C ARG A 138 -7.89 -48.91 20.41
N ALA A 139 -8.28 -48.17 21.45
CA ALA A 139 -9.68 -47.77 21.64
C ALA A 139 -9.80 -46.29 21.98
N LEU A 140 -10.91 -45.66 21.57
CA LEU A 140 -11.25 -44.32 22.05
C LEU A 140 -11.56 -44.36 23.54
N LEU A 141 -11.06 -43.39 24.29
CA LEU A 141 -11.26 -43.28 25.73
C LEU A 141 -12.67 -42.76 26.03
N PRO A 142 -13.56 -43.55 26.66
CA PRO A 142 -14.86 -43.04 27.07
C PRO A 142 -14.69 -41.94 28.13
N ASP A 143 -15.59 -40.96 28.08
CA ASP A 143 -15.69 -39.88 29.07
C ASP A 143 -16.84 -40.09 30.06
N ARG A 144 -17.62 -41.16 29.93
CA ARG A 144 -18.88 -41.38 30.68
C ARG A 144 -19.00 -42.80 31.21
N CYS A 145 -19.56 -42.90 32.41
CA CYS A 145 -20.00 -44.18 32.96
C CYS A 145 -21.29 -44.65 32.26
N ALA A 146 -21.35 -45.93 31.86
CA ALA A 146 -22.53 -46.53 31.25
C ALA A 146 -23.76 -46.56 32.19
N ALA A 147 -23.55 -46.65 33.52
CA ALA A 147 -24.64 -46.73 34.49
C ALA A 147 -25.27 -45.36 34.81
N CYS A 148 -24.47 -44.30 35.04
CA CYS A 148 -25.01 -42.98 35.41
C CYS A 148 -24.91 -41.90 34.32
N GLY A 149 -24.24 -42.16 33.20
CA GLY A 149 -24.05 -41.22 32.09
C GLY A 149 -23.18 -39.99 32.42
N ARG A 150 -22.58 -39.95 33.61
CA ARG A 150 -21.73 -38.85 34.09
C ARG A 150 -20.26 -39.20 33.94
N MET A 151 -19.44 -38.16 33.81
CA MET A 151 -17.99 -38.30 33.74
C MET A 151 -17.43 -38.76 35.08
N PRO A 152 -16.61 -39.83 35.13
CA PRO A 152 -15.97 -40.26 36.35
C PRO A 152 -15.04 -39.20 36.94
N LEU A 153 -14.73 -39.35 38.22
CA LEU A 153 -13.90 -38.42 39.01
C LEU A 153 -14.44 -36.98 39.01
N ARG A 154 -15.78 -36.83 38.92
CA ARG A 154 -16.47 -35.53 38.94
C ARG A 154 -17.77 -35.55 39.78
N PRO A 155 -17.74 -35.25 41.09
CA PRO A 155 -16.59 -35.16 41.98
C PRO A 155 -16.27 -36.48 42.75
N ILE A 156 -14.99 -36.75 43.07
CA ILE A 156 -14.47 -37.73 44.05
C ILE A 156 -15.34 -37.70 45.30
N THR A 157 -16.00 -38.81 45.59
CA THR A 157 -16.74 -38.92 46.84
C THR A 157 -15.77 -39.17 47.96
N GLY A 158 -15.98 -38.52 49.12
CA GLY A 158 -15.10 -38.72 50.26
C GLY A 158 -15.08 -40.16 50.80
N ILE A 159 -15.87 -41.07 50.23
CA ILE A 159 -16.03 -42.49 50.57
C ILE A 159 -15.36 -43.45 49.57
N THR A 160 -14.73 -43.00 48.49
CA THR A 160 -14.19 -43.89 47.43
C THR A 160 -13.23 -44.98 47.90
N GLY A 161 -12.53 -44.75 49.01
CA GLY A 161 -11.66 -45.76 49.65
C GLY A 161 -12.39 -46.99 50.21
N LEU A 162 -13.72 -46.95 50.34
CA LEU A 162 -14.56 -48.06 50.79
C LEU A 162 -15.23 -48.83 49.63
N HIS A 163 -14.92 -48.46 48.38
CA HIS A 163 -15.52 -49.07 47.19
C HIS A 163 -14.46 -49.74 46.31
N PRO A 164 -14.82 -50.82 45.57
CA PRO A 164 -13.89 -51.52 44.71
C PRO A 164 -13.21 -50.58 43.71
N ALA A 165 -11.95 -50.86 43.40
CA ALA A 165 -11.23 -50.08 42.40
C ALA A 165 -11.85 -50.28 41.00
N GLY A 166 -11.83 -49.23 40.18
CA GLY A 166 -12.42 -49.29 38.84
C GLY A 166 -13.96 -49.14 38.79
N THR A 167 -14.64 -48.87 39.92
CA THR A 167 -16.08 -48.54 39.91
C THR A 167 -16.35 -47.05 39.91
N CYS A 168 -17.54 -46.67 39.44
CA CYS A 168 -17.95 -45.28 39.32
C CYS A 168 -18.31 -44.67 40.69
N ALA A 169 -17.49 -43.73 41.13
CA ALA A 169 -17.66 -43.01 42.40
C ALA A 169 -18.67 -41.86 42.39
N ASN A 170 -19.37 -41.61 41.28
CA ASN A 170 -20.23 -40.42 41.14
C ASN A 170 -21.46 -40.47 42.07
N LEU A 171 -21.81 -39.33 42.67
CA LEU A 171 -23.02 -39.18 43.50
C LEU A 171 -24.29 -39.12 42.64
N LEU A 172 -25.24 -40.00 42.91
CA LEU A 172 -26.58 -39.99 42.35
C LEU A 172 -27.54 -39.10 43.16
N ARG A 173 -28.74 -38.89 42.63
CA ARG A 173 -29.83 -38.24 43.40
C ARG A 173 -30.11 -39.12 44.63
N ARG A 174 -30.28 -38.50 45.81
CA ARG A 174 -30.42 -39.14 47.15
C ARG A 174 -29.12 -39.58 47.85
N GLY A 175 -27.95 -39.13 47.39
CA GLY A 175 -26.69 -39.31 48.14
C GLY A 175 -26.04 -40.70 48.02
N LYS A 176 -26.62 -41.62 47.24
CA LYS A 176 -26.01 -42.90 46.88
C LYS A 176 -24.91 -42.70 45.83
N ILE A 177 -23.88 -43.54 45.84
CA ILE A 177 -22.90 -43.59 44.75
C ILE A 177 -23.40 -44.49 43.60
N CYS A 178 -22.82 -44.33 42.41
CA CYS A 178 -23.21 -45.08 41.21
C CYS A 178 -22.78 -46.54 41.24
N ASP A 179 -21.53 -46.82 41.64
CA ASP A 179 -20.91 -48.15 41.70
C ASP A 179 -20.91 -48.96 40.38
N GLY A 180 -21.15 -48.31 39.25
CA GLY A 180 -21.07 -48.96 37.94
C GLY A 180 -19.64 -49.35 37.60
N ASP A 181 -19.42 -50.59 37.17
CA ASP A 181 -18.12 -51.09 36.75
C ASP A 181 -17.63 -50.37 35.47
N LEU A 182 -16.55 -49.60 35.59
CA LEU A 182 -15.98 -48.84 34.47
C LEU A 182 -15.09 -49.71 33.57
N SER A 183 -14.63 -50.86 34.07
CA SER A 183 -13.81 -51.80 33.30
C SER A 183 -14.61 -52.56 32.22
N ARG A 184 -15.94 -52.56 32.36
CA ARG A 184 -16.88 -53.22 31.43
C ARG A 184 -17.57 -52.29 30.45
N VAL A 185 -17.19 -51.01 30.44
CA VAL A 185 -17.75 -50.06 29.46
C VAL A 185 -17.25 -50.42 28.07
N ASP A 186 -18.17 -50.50 27.11
CA ASP A 186 -17.83 -50.74 25.71
C ASP A 186 -17.12 -49.50 25.13
N ALA A 187 -15.86 -49.66 24.74
CA ALA A 187 -15.03 -48.62 24.16
C ALA A 187 -14.89 -48.87 22.66
N ALA A 188 -15.16 -47.86 21.85
CA ALA A 188 -15.07 -47.96 20.39
C ALA A 188 -13.64 -48.34 19.96
N GLU A 189 -13.48 -49.55 19.43
CA GLU A 189 -12.20 -50.04 18.91
C GLU A 189 -11.81 -49.29 17.62
N LEU A 190 -10.52 -49.02 17.50
CA LEU A 190 -9.88 -48.39 16.37
C LEU A 190 -9.04 -49.44 15.62
N ALA A 191 -9.27 -49.54 14.31
CA ALA A 191 -8.51 -50.45 13.46
C ALA A 191 -7.00 -50.16 13.51
N ALA A 192 -6.19 -51.20 13.33
CA ALA A 192 -4.75 -51.02 13.14
C ALA A 192 -4.50 -50.11 11.92
N GLY A 193 -3.75 -49.02 12.12
CA GLY A 193 -3.51 -47.99 11.09
C GLY A 193 -4.50 -46.82 11.07
N ASP A 194 -5.47 -46.75 11.99
CA ASP A 194 -6.36 -45.58 12.09
C ASP A 194 -5.55 -44.30 12.40
N SER A 195 -5.76 -43.25 11.60
CA SER A 195 -5.11 -41.94 11.76
C SER A 195 -5.25 -41.32 13.17
N ARG A 196 -6.32 -41.66 13.90
CA ARG A 196 -6.52 -41.24 15.30
C ARG A 196 -5.49 -41.86 16.24
N LEU A 197 -5.08 -43.12 16.01
CA LEU A 197 -4.03 -43.77 16.79
C LEU A 197 -2.66 -43.15 16.49
N ALA A 198 -2.35 -42.88 15.21
CA ALA A 198 -1.11 -42.21 14.84
C ALA A 198 -1.02 -40.80 15.46
N THR A 199 -2.12 -40.05 15.43
CA THR A 199 -2.23 -38.73 16.07
C THR A 199 -2.02 -38.84 17.58
N GLN A 200 -2.66 -39.80 18.24
CA GLN A 200 -2.49 -39.99 19.70
C GLN A 200 -1.06 -40.39 20.06
N ALA A 201 -0.41 -41.21 19.24
CA ALA A 201 1.00 -41.57 19.41
C ALA A 201 1.90 -40.34 19.32
N TRP A 202 1.68 -39.49 18.32
CA TRP A 202 2.41 -38.22 18.18
C TRP A 202 2.20 -37.28 19.37
N ILE A 203 0.96 -37.15 19.87
CA ILE A 203 0.66 -36.35 21.08
C ILE A 203 1.41 -36.92 22.30
N ASN A 204 1.35 -38.24 22.51
CA ASN A 204 2.00 -38.89 23.65
C ASN A 204 3.51 -38.70 23.62
N ASP A 205 4.13 -38.83 22.43
CA ASP A 205 5.56 -38.58 22.23
C ASP A 205 5.95 -37.14 22.60
N ARG A 206 5.18 -36.14 22.16
CA ARG A 206 5.44 -34.73 22.54
C ARG A 206 5.19 -34.44 24.01
N LEU A 207 4.18 -35.07 24.64
CA LEU A 207 3.98 -34.95 26.08
C LEU A 207 5.16 -35.54 26.88
N CYS A 208 5.79 -36.60 26.37
CA CYS A 208 7.03 -37.14 26.94
C CYS A 208 8.22 -36.20 26.66
N GLY A 209 8.36 -35.72 25.42
CA GLY A 209 9.44 -34.81 25.01
C GLY A 209 9.46 -33.48 25.77
N MET A 210 8.31 -32.97 26.23
CA MET A 210 8.25 -31.82 27.14
C MET A 210 9.04 -32.03 28.44
N GLN A 211 9.24 -33.28 28.85
CA GLN A 211 9.93 -33.68 30.07
C GLN A 211 11.38 -34.11 29.81
N ALA A 212 11.87 -33.98 28.58
CA ALA A 212 13.26 -34.27 28.26
C ALA A 212 14.20 -33.22 28.90
N ASP A 213 15.35 -33.68 29.38
CA ASP A 213 16.42 -32.81 29.91
C ASP A 213 16.98 -31.88 28.83
N ASP A 214 16.89 -32.27 27.55
CA ASP A 214 17.25 -31.43 26.42
C ASP A 214 16.21 -30.31 26.22
N THR A 215 16.63 -29.08 26.56
CA THR A 215 15.81 -27.87 26.43
C THR A 215 15.30 -27.61 25.02
N ALA A 216 16.04 -28.02 23.97
CA ALA A 216 15.60 -27.84 22.59
C ALA A 216 14.47 -28.81 22.24
N VAL A 217 14.58 -30.06 22.69
CA VAL A 217 13.52 -31.09 22.53
C VAL A 217 12.26 -30.67 23.29
N SER A 218 12.41 -30.23 24.54
CA SER A 218 11.29 -29.77 25.35
C SER A 218 10.58 -28.55 24.74
N ALA A 219 11.34 -27.55 24.27
CA ALA A 219 10.78 -26.36 23.62
C ALA A 219 10.08 -26.68 22.28
N ALA A 220 10.65 -27.57 21.47
CA ALA A 220 10.02 -28.03 20.23
C ALA A 220 8.70 -28.77 20.51
N ALA A 221 8.70 -29.70 21.46
CA ALA A 221 7.49 -30.44 21.84
C ALA A 221 6.39 -29.52 22.39
N HIS A 222 6.77 -28.53 23.20
CA HIS A 222 5.86 -27.51 23.69
C HIS A 222 5.24 -26.70 22.55
N THR A 223 6.05 -26.29 21.57
CA THR A 223 5.62 -25.50 20.40
C THR A 223 4.67 -26.30 19.52
N ASP A 224 5.00 -27.56 19.22
CA ASP A 224 4.18 -28.49 18.44
C ASP A 224 2.78 -28.67 19.04
N LEU A 225 2.68 -28.88 20.36
CA LEU A 225 1.40 -29.08 21.04
C LEU A 225 0.56 -27.79 21.12
N ARG A 226 1.20 -26.63 21.22
CA ARG A 226 0.51 -25.32 21.14
C ARG A 226 -0.04 -25.07 19.74
N ASP A 227 0.73 -25.37 18.71
CA ASP A 227 0.29 -25.27 17.31
C ASP A 227 -0.89 -26.23 17.03
N LEU A 228 -0.85 -27.46 17.55
CA LEU A 228 -1.96 -28.41 17.47
C LEU A 228 -3.25 -27.80 18.03
N GLN A 229 -3.19 -27.25 19.24
CA GLN A 229 -4.35 -26.63 19.87
C GLN A 229 -4.87 -25.44 19.06
N ALA A 230 -3.98 -24.56 18.60
CA ALA A 230 -4.35 -23.38 17.82
C ALA A 230 -5.04 -23.76 16.51
N VAL A 231 -4.47 -24.70 15.75
CA VAL A 231 -5.05 -25.20 14.50
C VAL A 231 -6.38 -25.92 14.75
N ALA A 232 -6.46 -26.75 15.79
CA ALA A 232 -7.70 -27.44 16.16
C ALA A 232 -8.83 -26.44 16.52
N ALA A 233 -8.53 -25.37 17.26
CA ALA A 233 -9.49 -24.31 17.55
C ALA A 233 -9.94 -23.57 16.28
N TRP A 234 -9.04 -23.37 15.30
CA TRP A 234 -9.41 -22.77 14.01
C TRP A 234 -10.36 -23.67 13.22
N ILE A 235 -10.08 -24.98 13.14
CA ILE A 235 -10.95 -25.98 12.52
C ILE A 235 -12.33 -25.95 13.19
N GLN A 236 -12.35 -26.02 14.52
CA GLN A 236 -13.58 -26.05 15.31
C GLN A 236 -14.48 -24.81 15.09
N HIS A 237 -13.90 -23.64 14.80
CA HIS A 237 -14.67 -22.41 14.57
C HIS A 237 -15.08 -22.16 13.11
N ARG A 238 -14.48 -22.85 12.14
CA ARG A 238 -14.70 -22.57 10.71
C ARG A 238 -15.21 -23.76 9.90
N SER A 239 -15.21 -24.96 10.46
CA SER A 239 -15.72 -26.15 9.78
C SER A 239 -17.26 -26.25 9.77
N GLY A 240 -17.78 -26.98 8.78
CA GLY A 240 -19.18 -27.40 8.73
C GLY A 240 -19.38 -28.82 9.28
N ARG A 241 -20.63 -29.24 9.48
CA ARG A 241 -20.96 -30.62 9.90
C ARG A 241 -20.37 -31.68 8.95
N ALA A 242 -20.37 -31.42 7.64
CA ALA A 242 -19.84 -32.32 6.62
C ALA A 242 -18.34 -32.62 6.81
N ASP A 243 -17.58 -31.69 7.38
CA ASP A 243 -16.13 -31.83 7.62
C ASP A 243 -15.78 -32.91 8.65
N PHE A 244 -16.76 -33.41 9.39
CA PHE A 244 -16.64 -34.43 10.43
C PHE A 244 -17.33 -35.75 10.06
N ALA A 245 -17.96 -35.83 8.89
CA ALA A 245 -18.69 -37.03 8.46
C ALA A 245 -17.77 -38.26 8.31
N ALA A 246 -16.51 -38.05 7.89
CA ALA A 246 -15.50 -39.10 7.76
C ALA A 246 -15.14 -39.78 9.10
N PHE A 247 -15.43 -39.13 10.23
CA PHE A 247 -15.21 -39.67 11.57
C PHE A 247 -16.47 -40.33 12.16
N GLY A 248 -17.51 -40.53 11.35
CA GLY A 248 -18.76 -41.16 11.74
C GLY A 248 -19.86 -40.18 12.18
N THR A 249 -21.09 -40.68 12.18
CA THR A 249 -22.31 -39.90 12.48
C THR A 249 -22.33 -39.37 13.91
N GLN A 250 -21.76 -40.11 14.86
CA GLN A 250 -21.65 -39.70 16.26
C GLN A 250 -20.72 -38.48 16.43
N THR A 251 -19.61 -38.43 15.69
CA THR A 251 -18.69 -37.28 15.70
C THR A 251 -19.36 -36.03 15.10
N ALA A 252 -20.11 -36.19 14.00
CA ALA A 252 -20.90 -35.10 13.44
C ALA A 252 -21.97 -34.59 14.43
N ALA A 253 -22.63 -35.48 15.17
CA ALA A 253 -23.57 -35.11 16.22
C ALA A 253 -22.90 -34.42 17.41
N ALA A 254 -21.68 -34.82 17.78
CA ALA A 254 -20.87 -34.11 18.77
C ALA A 254 -20.57 -32.67 18.33
N TYR A 255 -20.27 -32.46 17.05
CA TYR A 255 -20.07 -31.12 16.48
C TYR A 255 -21.35 -30.27 16.53
N ASP A 256 -22.52 -30.83 16.20
CA ASP A 256 -23.81 -30.12 16.31
C ASP A 256 -24.13 -29.69 17.75
N ARG A 257 -23.83 -30.54 18.73
CA ARG A 257 -23.98 -30.20 20.15
C ARG A 257 -23.05 -29.05 20.54
N TYR A 258 -21.83 -29.04 20.03
CA TYR A 258 -20.89 -27.95 20.25
C TYR A 258 -21.40 -26.63 19.63
N THR A 259 -21.84 -26.65 18.37
CA THR A 259 -22.31 -25.43 17.67
C THR A 259 -23.59 -24.89 18.30
N SER A 260 -24.55 -25.75 18.66
CA SER A 260 -25.78 -25.33 19.35
C SER A 260 -25.51 -24.69 20.72
N GLN A 261 -24.58 -25.22 21.52
CA GLN A 261 -24.19 -24.61 22.79
C GLN A 261 -23.59 -23.21 22.60
N ARG A 262 -22.73 -23.04 21.59
CA ARG A 262 -22.14 -21.76 21.22
C ARG A 262 -23.20 -20.75 20.77
N HIS A 263 -24.16 -21.17 19.93
CA HIS A 263 -25.27 -20.31 19.50
C HIS A 263 -26.14 -19.86 20.67
N ASN A 264 -26.33 -20.72 21.67
CA ASN A 264 -27.07 -20.41 22.88
C ASN A 264 -26.27 -19.59 23.93
N GLY A 265 -25.14 -19.00 23.53
CA GLY A 265 -24.31 -18.14 24.40
C GLY A 265 -23.60 -18.88 25.54
N ARG A 266 -23.67 -20.21 25.60
CA ARG A 266 -22.84 -20.99 26.54
C ARG A 266 -21.42 -21.02 26.00
N ARG A 267 -20.43 -21.06 26.90
CA ARG A 267 -19.04 -21.40 26.54
C ARG A 267 -18.90 -22.93 26.56
N PRO A 268 -19.06 -23.62 25.41
CA PRO A 268 -18.75 -25.05 25.36
C PRO A 268 -17.29 -25.27 25.72
N ASP A 269 -17.02 -26.33 26.47
CA ASP A 269 -15.66 -26.77 26.74
C ASP A 269 -15.12 -27.39 25.45
N GLU A 270 -14.11 -26.76 24.83
CA GLU A 270 -13.70 -26.98 23.43
C GLU A 270 -13.36 -28.44 23.11
N CYS A 271 -13.06 -29.26 24.13
CA CYS A 271 -12.66 -30.67 24.00
C CYS A 271 -13.34 -31.60 25.01
N ALA A 272 -14.51 -31.26 25.57
CA ALA A 272 -15.17 -32.17 26.51
C ALA A 272 -15.58 -33.50 25.85
N ASP A 273 -16.01 -33.48 24.59
CA ASP A 273 -16.42 -34.68 23.87
C ASP A 273 -15.20 -35.40 23.26
N PRO A 274 -14.95 -36.67 23.62
CA PRO A 274 -13.76 -37.40 23.16
C PRO A 274 -13.77 -37.64 21.64
N LEU A 275 -14.93 -37.80 21.01
CA LEU A 275 -15.04 -38.00 19.56
C LEU A 275 -14.65 -36.73 18.80
N LEU A 276 -15.17 -35.59 19.26
CA LEU A 276 -14.84 -34.30 18.67
C LEU A 276 -13.37 -33.95 18.88
N ALA A 277 -12.83 -34.18 20.08
CA ALA A 277 -11.42 -33.97 20.37
C ALA A 277 -10.52 -34.84 19.46
N ALA A 278 -10.85 -36.11 19.27
CA ALA A 278 -10.14 -37.02 18.37
C ALA A 278 -10.14 -36.51 16.93
N ALA A 279 -11.30 -36.11 16.41
CA ALA A 279 -11.42 -35.62 15.04
C ALA A 279 -10.69 -34.29 14.82
N LEU A 280 -10.81 -33.34 15.75
CA LEU A 280 -10.11 -32.06 15.68
C LEU A 280 -8.59 -32.24 15.72
N ALA A 281 -8.08 -33.03 16.67
CA ALA A 281 -6.66 -33.34 16.77
C ALA A 281 -6.13 -34.04 15.53
N THR A 282 -6.87 -35.02 15.00
CA THR A 282 -6.44 -35.78 13.82
C THR A 282 -6.34 -34.90 12.58
N LYS A 283 -7.33 -34.01 12.38
CA LYS A 283 -7.28 -33.03 11.27
C LYS A 283 -6.17 -32.01 11.46
N ALA A 284 -5.95 -31.52 12.69
CA ALA A 284 -4.87 -30.59 12.99
C ALA A 284 -3.49 -31.24 12.77
N PHE A 285 -3.32 -32.47 13.24
CA PHE A 285 -2.10 -33.27 13.04
C PHE A 285 -1.81 -33.48 11.55
N ALA A 286 -2.82 -33.86 10.75
CA ALA A 286 -2.64 -34.02 9.30
C ALA A 286 -2.14 -32.73 8.62
N MET A 287 -2.56 -31.55 9.10
CA MET A 287 -2.08 -30.25 8.60
C MET A 287 -0.67 -29.91 9.10
N LEU A 288 -0.30 -30.30 10.32
CA LEU A 288 1.02 -30.01 10.89
C LEU A 288 2.11 -30.94 10.35
N ALA A 289 1.78 -32.24 10.25
CA ALA A 289 2.65 -33.32 9.80
C ALA A 289 2.70 -33.48 8.27
N GLY A 290 1.75 -32.87 7.55
CA GLY A 290 1.74 -32.87 6.09
C GLY A 290 3.01 -32.26 5.48
N ASP A 291 3.43 -32.83 4.37
CA ASP A 291 4.65 -32.43 3.67
C ASP A 291 4.55 -30.99 3.12
N GLN A 292 5.70 -30.32 2.97
CA GLN A 292 5.79 -28.90 2.61
C GLN A 292 5.33 -28.67 1.15
N GLY A 293 4.02 -28.57 0.92
CA GLY A 293 3.49 -28.55 -0.44
C GLY A 293 2.16 -27.80 -0.66
N PRO A 294 1.66 -27.80 -1.90
CA PRO A 294 0.39 -27.17 -2.30
C PRO A 294 -0.83 -27.77 -1.61
N ASP A 295 -0.74 -29.01 -1.10
CA ASP A 295 -1.83 -29.68 -0.36
C ASP A 295 -2.12 -29.02 1.00
N LEU A 296 -1.10 -28.51 1.70
CA LEU A 296 -1.27 -27.81 2.97
C LEU A 296 -2.12 -26.54 2.81
N LEU A 297 -1.90 -25.79 1.72
CA LEU A 297 -2.72 -24.63 1.38
C LEU A 297 -4.15 -25.01 1.07
N ALA A 298 -4.36 -26.06 0.28
CA ALA A 298 -5.70 -26.49 -0.08
C ALA A 298 -6.52 -26.84 1.18
N GLN A 299 -5.87 -27.48 2.16
CA GLN A 299 -6.46 -27.84 3.44
C GLN A 299 -6.71 -26.64 4.36
N LEU A 300 -5.82 -25.64 4.37
CA LEU A 300 -5.91 -24.49 5.27
C LEU A 300 -6.69 -23.30 4.71
N ARG A 301 -6.81 -23.18 3.38
CA ARG A 301 -7.53 -22.08 2.73
C ARG A 301 -8.96 -21.86 3.25
N PRO A 302 -9.78 -22.90 3.51
CA PRO A 302 -11.11 -22.75 4.11
C PRO A 302 -11.04 -22.14 5.52
N LEU A 303 -9.96 -22.40 6.25
CA LEU A 303 -9.74 -21.93 7.61
C LEU A 303 -9.10 -20.55 7.69
N LEU A 304 -8.57 -20.00 6.60
CA LEU A 304 -7.87 -18.71 6.58
C LEU A 304 -8.76 -17.55 6.12
N GLY A 305 -9.76 -17.80 5.26
CA GLY A 305 -10.66 -16.77 4.76
C GLY A 305 -11.78 -16.34 5.72
N ASN A 306 -12.32 -15.13 5.53
CA ASN A 306 -13.70 -14.84 5.89
C ASN A 306 -14.55 -15.57 4.86
N ALA A 307 -15.41 -16.50 5.29
CA ALA A 307 -16.19 -17.38 4.44
C ALA A 307 -16.91 -16.64 3.30
N THR A 308 -16.30 -16.58 2.12
CA THR A 308 -17.03 -16.46 0.86
C THR A 308 -17.48 -17.85 0.48
N ARG A 309 -18.79 -18.00 0.26
CA ARG A 309 -19.46 -19.26 -0.11
C ARG A 309 -18.67 -20.06 -1.15
N PRO A 310 -18.69 -21.40 -1.08
CA PRO A 310 -18.13 -22.25 -2.14
C PRO A 310 -18.73 -21.85 -3.49
N GLY A 311 -17.88 -21.52 -4.47
CA GLY A 311 -18.32 -21.14 -5.83
C GLY A 311 -17.90 -19.75 -6.31
N SER A 312 -17.47 -18.84 -5.43
CA SER A 312 -16.87 -17.56 -5.87
C SER A 312 -15.35 -17.68 -6.00
N VAL A 313 -14.88 -18.41 -7.01
CA VAL A 313 -13.51 -18.24 -7.53
C VAL A 313 -13.50 -16.99 -8.40
N THR A 314 -13.85 -15.84 -7.81
CA THR A 314 -13.42 -14.58 -8.40
C THR A 314 -11.93 -14.47 -8.12
N ARG A 315 -11.12 -14.16 -9.14
CA ARG A 315 -9.72 -13.75 -8.99
C ARG A 315 -9.73 -12.48 -8.12
N SER A 316 -9.81 -12.65 -6.81
CA SER A 316 -10.25 -11.60 -5.92
C SER A 316 -9.13 -10.58 -5.78
N ASN A 317 -9.45 -9.32 -6.09
CA ASN A 317 -8.65 -8.16 -5.71
C ASN A 317 -8.61 -7.94 -4.17
N HIS A 318 -9.01 -8.94 -3.38
CA HIS A 318 -9.10 -8.86 -1.93
C HIS A 318 -7.96 -9.64 -1.30
N SER A 319 -7.21 -8.97 -0.44
CA SER A 319 -6.25 -9.55 0.47
C SER A 319 -6.86 -10.74 1.21
N LEU A 320 -6.11 -11.85 1.32
CA LEU A 320 -6.41 -12.86 2.33
C LEU A 320 -6.46 -12.14 3.69
N SER A 321 -7.59 -12.20 4.38
CA SER A 321 -7.74 -11.54 5.68
C SER A 321 -6.98 -12.35 6.74
N ILE A 322 -5.68 -12.10 6.83
CA ILE A 322 -4.87 -12.52 7.97
C ILE A 322 -5.34 -11.73 9.19
N GLN A 323 -5.88 -12.44 10.18
CA GLN A 323 -6.32 -11.86 11.45
C GLN A 323 -5.13 -11.94 12.42
N PRO A 324 -4.43 -10.82 12.72
CA PRO A 324 -3.16 -10.86 13.44
C PRO A 324 -3.27 -11.54 14.80
N THR A 325 -4.39 -11.35 15.51
CA THR A 325 -4.64 -11.95 16.83
C THR A 325 -4.73 -13.47 16.81
N ARG A 326 -5.27 -14.05 15.74
CA ARG A 326 -5.32 -15.52 15.59
C ARG A 326 -3.97 -16.04 15.16
N TRP A 327 -3.35 -15.39 14.20
CA TRP A 327 -2.06 -15.81 13.69
C TRP A 327 -0.96 -15.79 14.76
N ALA A 328 -1.03 -14.82 15.68
CA ALA A 328 -0.16 -14.75 16.86
C ALA A 328 -0.29 -15.95 17.82
N THR A 329 -1.33 -16.79 17.70
CA THR A 329 -1.42 -18.03 18.51
C THR A 329 -0.55 -19.15 17.95
N LEU A 330 -0.09 -19.05 16.69
CA LEU A 330 0.78 -20.02 16.05
C LEU A 330 2.25 -19.68 16.29
N SER A 331 3.11 -20.69 16.28
CA SER A 331 4.56 -20.55 16.31
C SER A 331 5.10 -19.79 15.10
N ALA A 332 6.24 -19.13 15.25
CA ALA A 332 6.90 -18.41 14.16
C ALA A 332 7.23 -19.35 12.98
N ALA A 333 7.67 -20.59 13.27
CA ALA A 333 7.96 -21.59 12.26
C ALA A 333 6.71 -21.97 11.45
N LEU A 334 5.58 -22.20 12.12
CA LEU A 334 4.33 -22.49 11.44
C LEU A 334 3.82 -21.27 10.66
N GLN A 335 3.85 -20.07 11.24
CA GLN A 335 3.51 -18.82 10.52
C GLN A 335 4.33 -18.69 9.23
N GLN A 336 5.64 -18.91 9.30
CA GLN A 336 6.54 -18.84 8.15
C GLN A 336 6.16 -19.89 7.10
N ARG A 337 5.94 -21.15 7.51
CA ARG A 337 5.48 -22.23 6.60
C ARG A 337 4.19 -21.82 5.86
N LEU A 338 3.20 -21.31 6.59
CA LEU A 338 1.91 -20.89 6.03
C LEU A 338 2.02 -19.69 5.09
N LEU A 339 2.83 -18.69 5.45
CA LEU A 339 3.05 -17.51 4.63
C LEU A 339 3.81 -17.85 3.34
N THR A 340 4.83 -18.71 3.42
CA THR A 340 5.57 -19.22 2.26
C THR A 340 4.62 -19.90 1.28
N SER A 341 3.75 -20.78 1.78
CA SER A 341 2.80 -21.49 0.93
C SER A 341 1.81 -20.51 0.28
N MET A 342 1.31 -19.50 1.01
CA MET A 342 0.34 -18.55 0.46
C MET A 342 0.92 -17.49 -0.49
N GLY A 343 2.24 -17.33 -0.54
CA GLY A 343 2.89 -16.17 -1.15
C GLY A 343 2.44 -15.86 -2.59
N THR A 344 2.32 -16.88 -3.43
CA THR A 344 1.95 -16.73 -4.86
C THR A 344 0.51 -16.31 -5.09
N GLN A 345 -0.36 -16.51 -4.11
CA GLN A 345 -1.80 -16.20 -4.20
C GLN A 345 -2.14 -14.82 -3.62
N MET A 346 -1.21 -14.21 -2.89
CA MET A 346 -1.37 -12.89 -2.29
C MET A 346 -1.22 -11.79 -3.34
N CYS A 347 -1.89 -10.65 -3.11
CA CYS A 347 -1.63 -9.46 -3.91
C CYS A 347 -0.22 -8.92 -3.59
N PRO A 348 0.46 -8.21 -4.52
CA PRO A 348 1.83 -7.74 -4.29
C PRO A 348 2.02 -6.90 -3.02
N ALA A 349 1.01 -6.12 -2.61
CA ALA A 349 1.08 -5.35 -1.38
C ALA A 349 1.11 -6.25 -0.12
N ASP A 350 0.36 -7.35 -0.11
CA ASP A 350 0.39 -8.32 0.99
C ASP A 350 1.67 -9.15 0.96
N GLN A 351 2.17 -9.49 -0.23
CA GLN A 351 3.47 -10.18 -0.36
C GLN A 351 4.61 -9.34 0.22
N LEU A 352 4.58 -8.02 0.02
CA LEU A 352 5.52 -7.10 0.66
C LEU A 352 5.30 -7.04 2.17
N ARG A 353 4.05 -6.85 2.62
CA ARG A 353 3.71 -6.74 4.05
C ARG A 353 4.22 -7.92 4.87
N TYR A 354 3.95 -9.14 4.40
CA TYR A 354 4.31 -10.38 5.09
C TYR A 354 5.63 -10.98 4.60
N ARG A 355 6.38 -10.26 3.76
CA ARG A 355 7.70 -10.65 3.24
C ARG A 355 7.71 -12.02 2.55
N THR A 356 6.60 -12.45 1.94
CA THR A 356 6.48 -13.76 1.28
C THR A 356 7.30 -13.90 0.00
N CYS A 357 7.82 -12.78 -0.52
CA CYS A 357 8.78 -12.75 -1.61
C CYS A 357 10.24 -12.91 -1.15
N THR A 358 10.48 -13.15 0.15
CA THR A 358 11.81 -13.37 0.75
C THR A 358 11.89 -14.76 1.37
N PRO A 359 13.10 -15.28 1.69
CA PRO A 359 13.25 -16.56 2.38
C PRO A 359 12.67 -16.58 3.81
N GLN A 360 12.45 -15.41 4.41
CA GLN A 360 11.99 -15.27 5.80
C GLN A 360 10.65 -14.48 5.85
N PRO A 361 9.53 -15.09 5.42
CA PRO A 361 8.24 -14.48 5.64
C PRO A 361 7.89 -14.41 7.12
N GLY A 362 7.14 -13.38 7.50
CA GLY A 362 6.75 -13.18 8.89
C GLY A 362 5.63 -12.15 9.05
N LEU A 363 4.98 -12.18 10.21
CA LEU A 363 4.07 -11.13 10.63
C LEU A 363 4.86 -9.91 11.10
N ALA A 364 4.18 -8.77 11.15
CA ALA A 364 4.76 -7.53 11.67
C ALA A 364 4.78 -7.53 13.20
N ASP A 365 5.93 -7.19 13.79
CA ASP A 365 6.05 -6.92 15.22
C ASP A 365 5.53 -5.51 15.56
N THR A 366 4.89 -5.38 16.73
CA THR A 366 4.33 -4.10 17.22
C THR A 366 5.40 -3.05 17.56
N THR A 367 6.64 -3.47 17.76
CA THR A 367 7.85 -2.66 18.02
C THR A 367 8.66 -2.34 16.76
N SER A 368 8.12 -2.64 15.57
CA SER A 368 8.86 -2.67 14.31
C SER A 368 9.51 -1.33 13.91
N ALA A 369 10.80 -1.39 13.54
CA ALA A 369 11.54 -0.33 12.85
C ALA A 369 10.83 0.20 11.59
N ALA A 370 9.87 -0.54 11.04
CA ALA A 370 9.05 -0.13 9.91
C ALA A 370 8.29 1.19 10.14
N THR A 371 7.96 1.56 11.38
CA THR A 371 7.31 2.85 11.68
C THR A 371 8.27 4.03 11.56
N GLU A 372 9.55 3.82 11.87
CA GLU A 372 10.60 4.85 11.70
C GLU A 372 11.08 4.96 10.25
N ARG A 373 10.92 3.90 9.44
CA ARG A 373 11.35 3.89 8.03
C ARG A 373 10.80 5.06 7.21
N ALA A 374 9.60 5.54 7.50
CA ALA A 374 8.99 6.70 6.81
C ALA A 374 9.82 7.99 6.93
N ARG A 375 10.65 8.10 7.98
CA ARG A 375 11.63 9.17 8.20
C ARG A 375 12.68 9.24 7.09
N TYR A 376 13.17 8.08 6.69
CA TYR A 376 14.31 7.89 5.79
C TYR A 376 13.94 7.72 4.31
N VAL A 377 12.65 7.64 4.01
CA VAL A 377 12.15 7.38 2.65
C VAL A 377 11.74 8.69 1.94
N PRO A 378 12.27 8.98 0.75
CA PRO A 378 11.82 10.12 -0.06
C PRO A 378 10.44 9.86 -0.68
N GLN A 379 9.71 10.90 -1.11
CA GLN A 379 8.44 10.69 -1.83
C GLN A 379 8.66 10.19 -3.27
N LEU A 380 9.82 10.51 -3.87
CA LEU A 380 10.30 9.95 -5.12
C LEU A 380 11.54 9.09 -4.89
N LEU A 381 11.53 7.86 -5.41
CA LEU A 381 12.64 6.93 -5.32
C LEU A 381 13.94 7.51 -5.91
N TRP A 382 15.07 7.14 -5.30
CA TRP A 382 16.42 7.42 -5.78
C TRP A 382 16.59 7.01 -7.25
N PRO A 383 17.16 7.89 -8.11
CA PRO A 383 17.33 7.61 -9.53
C PRO A 383 18.07 6.29 -9.83
N GLU A 384 19.13 6.00 -9.07
CA GLU A 384 19.98 4.82 -9.22
C GLU A 384 19.17 3.53 -8.98
N TRP A 385 18.32 3.56 -7.95
CA TRP A 385 17.40 2.46 -7.63
C TRP A 385 16.27 2.31 -8.64
N ALA A 386 15.77 3.43 -9.17
CA ALA A 386 14.77 3.39 -10.23
C ALA A 386 15.32 2.70 -11.49
N VAL A 387 16.58 2.95 -11.86
CA VAL A 387 17.22 2.31 -13.01
C VAL A 387 17.35 0.79 -12.81
N ARG A 388 17.73 0.33 -11.62
CA ARG A 388 17.86 -1.11 -11.30
C ARG A 388 16.53 -1.86 -11.29
N LEU A 389 15.48 -1.25 -10.73
CA LEU A 389 14.18 -1.92 -10.56
C LEU A 389 13.29 -1.91 -11.81
N LEU A 390 13.63 -1.11 -12.83
CA LEU A 390 12.76 -0.87 -13.98
C LEU A 390 13.30 -1.48 -15.27
N PRO A 391 12.47 -2.22 -16.02
CA PRO A 391 12.87 -2.69 -17.33
C PRO A 391 13.07 -1.51 -18.31
N PRO A 392 13.92 -1.67 -19.35
CA PRO A 392 14.22 -0.62 -20.32
C PRO A 392 13.01 -0.01 -21.05
N ARG A 393 11.91 -0.76 -21.18
CA ARG A 393 10.73 -0.39 -21.98
C ARG A 393 9.42 -0.82 -21.29
N GLY A 394 8.32 -0.16 -21.65
CA GLY A 394 6.96 -0.55 -21.25
C GLY A 394 6.42 0.10 -19.98
N TYR A 395 7.24 0.88 -19.26
CA TYR A 395 6.84 1.51 -17.99
C TYR A 395 7.17 3.01 -17.95
N ALA A 396 6.28 3.78 -17.33
CA ALA A 396 6.50 5.19 -17.06
C ALA A 396 7.27 5.33 -15.74
N ALA A 397 8.55 5.68 -15.82
CA ALA A 397 9.44 5.68 -14.68
C ALA A 397 9.00 6.64 -13.56
N ASP A 398 8.51 7.85 -13.87
CA ASP A 398 7.96 8.79 -12.86
C ASP A 398 6.85 8.17 -12.00
N VAL A 399 5.98 7.37 -12.62
CA VAL A 399 4.84 6.73 -11.92
C VAL A 399 5.36 5.71 -10.91
N LEU A 400 6.39 4.94 -11.28
CA LEU A 400 6.98 3.94 -10.40
C LEU A 400 7.89 4.54 -9.35
N ARG A 401 8.64 5.59 -9.69
CA ARG A 401 9.43 6.35 -8.71
C ARG A 401 8.56 6.97 -7.62
N ALA A 402 7.30 7.27 -7.91
CA ALA A 402 6.32 7.62 -6.89
C ALA A 402 5.77 6.40 -6.14
N ILE A 403 5.49 5.26 -6.79
CA ILE A 403 4.89 4.08 -6.13
C ILE A 403 5.86 3.39 -5.14
N ILE A 404 7.09 3.13 -5.55
CA ILE A 404 8.02 2.26 -4.80
C ILE A 404 8.29 2.78 -3.38
N PRO A 405 8.46 4.08 -3.12
CA PRO A 405 8.59 4.59 -1.76
C PRO A 405 7.43 4.23 -0.82
N CYS A 406 6.19 4.21 -1.33
CA CYS A 406 5.05 3.72 -0.55
C CYS A 406 5.09 2.21 -0.33
N CYS A 407 5.68 1.45 -1.26
CA CYS A 407 5.88 0.02 -1.11
C CYS A 407 6.95 -0.29 -0.07
N LEU A 408 7.98 0.56 0.06
CA LEU A 408 9.02 0.42 1.08
C LEU A 408 8.48 0.50 2.50
N LEU A 409 7.32 1.15 2.73
CA LEU A 409 6.71 1.23 4.05
C LEU A 409 5.90 -0.01 4.45
N LEU A 410 5.65 -0.95 3.53
CA LEU A 410 4.80 -2.11 3.81
C LEU A 410 5.51 -3.25 4.57
N PRO A 411 6.76 -3.65 4.23
CA PRO A 411 7.42 -4.79 4.85
C PRO A 411 7.48 -4.68 6.37
N GLY A 412 6.92 -5.67 7.07
CA GLY A 412 6.96 -5.74 8.53
C GLY A 412 6.16 -4.65 9.25
N HIS A 413 5.24 -3.96 8.58
CA HIS A 413 4.45 -2.88 9.19
C HIS A 413 3.15 -3.40 9.84
N PRO A 414 2.87 -3.09 11.13
CA PRO A 414 1.74 -3.70 11.87
C PRO A 414 0.36 -3.21 11.42
N GLN A 415 0.25 -2.00 10.90
CA GLN A 415 -1.01 -1.43 10.39
C GLN A 415 -1.53 -2.16 9.13
N PRO A 416 -2.72 -2.79 9.16
CA PRO A 416 -3.29 -3.49 8.00
C PRO A 416 -3.76 -2.57 6.86
N SER A 417 -4.03 -1.29 7.14
CA SER A 417 -4.52 -0.35 6.11
C SER A 417 -3.35 0.33 5.37
N ASN A 418 -3.21 0.04 4.06
CA ASN A 418 -2.20 0.68 3.22
C ASN A 418 -2.31 2.22 3.23
N ALA A 419 -3.53 2.76 3.29
CA ALA A 419 -3.75 4.21 3.33
C ALA A 419 -3.17 4.83 4.60
N LYS A 420 -3.30 4.15 5.75
CA LYS A 420 -2.72 4.61 7.02
C LYS A 420 -1.20 4.48 7.03
N VAL A 421 -0.65 3.41 6.45
CA VAL A 421 0.80 3.19 6.36
C VAL A 421 1.48 4.31 5.55
N VAL A 422 0.88 4.72 4.43
CA VAL A 422 1.49 5.70 3.53
C VAL A 422 1.16 7.14 3.86
N ALA A 423 0.31 7.40 4.86
CA ALA A 423 -0.25 8.71 5.18
C ALA A 423 0.83 9.81 5.30
N GLU A 424 2.00 9.45 5.84
CA GLU A 424 3.13 10.37 6.00
C GLU A 424 3.82 10.77 4.70
N LEU A 425 3.80 9.89 3.69
CA LEU A 425 4.33 10.20 2.37
C LEU A 425 3.24 10.83 1.48
N ARG A 426 1.99 10.35 1.59
CA ARG A 426 0.84 10.73 0.74
C ARG A 426 -0.50 10.46 1.42
N ASP A 427 -1.53 11.23 1.07
CA ASP A 427 -2.90 11.12 1.61
C ASP A 427 -3.57 9.77 1.33
N ARG A 428 -3.23 9.16 0.18
CA ARG A 428 -3.89 7.95 -0.30
C ARG A 428 -2.89 7.01 -0.95
N TRP A 429 -3.19 5.72 -0.79
CA TRP A 429 -2.55 4.67 -1.59
C TRP A 429 -2.82 4.93 -3.08
N PRO A 430 -1.79 4.97 -3.95
CA PRO A 430 -2.01 5.20 -5.37
C PRO A 430 -2.87 4.09 -5.96
N SER A 431 -4.00 4.44 -6.57
CA SER A 431 -4.98 3.48 -7.10
C SER A 431 -4.37 2.52 -8.14
N TYR A 432 -3.34 2.95 -8.85
CA TYR A 432 -2.61 2.18 -9.85
C TYR A 432 -1.40 1.40 -9.30
N ALA A 433 -1.06 1.51 -8.01
CA ALA A 433 0.10 0.84 -7.42
C ALA A 433 -0.01 -0.68 -7.53
N ASN A 434 -1.12 -1.27 -7.05
CA ASN A 434 -1.33 -2.72 -7.10
C ASN A 434 -1.33 -3.26 -8.53
N GLY A 435 -1.98 -2.56 -9.46
CA GLY A 435 -2.00 -2.96 -10.88
C GLY A 435 -0.61 -2.89 -11.52
N THR A 436 0.19 -1.90 -11.16
CA THR A 436 1.55 -1.74 -11.70
C THR A 436 2.51 -2.78 -11.13
N LEU A 437 2.47 -3.03 -9.82
CA LEU A 437 3.23 -4.10 -9.18
C LEU A 437 2.85 -5.46 -9.76
N ARG A 438 1.55 -5.75 -9.92
CA ARG A 438 1.09 -7.01 -10.54
C ARG A 438 1.66 -7.22 -11.93
N ARG A 439 1.68 -6.17 -12.77
CA ARG A 439 2.30 -6.26 -14.11
C ARG A 439 3.80 -6.52 -14.03
N LEU A 440 4.51 -5.85 -13.12
CA LEU A 440 5.94 -6.08 -12.92
C LEU A 440 6.23 -7.52 -12.47
N THR A 441 5.48 -8.01 -11.49
CA THR A 441 5.61 -9.37 -10.96
C THR A 441 5.24 -10.43 -12.00
N ALA A 442 4.22 -10.18 -12.83
CA ALA A 442 3.85 -11.10 -13.91
C ALA A 442 4.93 -11.23 -14.99
N SER A 443 5.66 -10.14 -15.29
CA SER A 443 6.70 -10.15 -16.32
C SER A 443 8.09 -10.56 -15.83
N HIS A 444 8.42 -10.32 -14.56
CA HIS A 444 9.80 -10.50 -14.05
C HIS A 444 9.86 -11.30 -12.72
N GLY A 445 8.76 -11.96 -12.37
CA GLY A 445 8.66 -12.74 -11.12
C GLY A 445 8.66 -11.87 -9.85
N PRO A 446 8.85 -12.48 -8.66
CA PRO A 446 8.80 -11.78 -7.39
C PRO A 446 10.04 -10.91 -7.10
N ARG A 447 11.07 -10.95 -7.96
CA ARG A 447 12.39 -10.36 -7.71
C ARG A 447 12.36 -8.87 -7.38
N VAL A 448 11.49 -8.10 -8.04
CA VAL A 448 11.29 -6.68 -7.74
C VAL A 448 10.71 -6.48 -6.33
N LEU A 449 9.79 -7.35 -5.90
CA LEU A 449 9.24 -7.31 -4.53
C LEU A 449 10.31 -7.71 -3.51
N THR A 450 11.10 -8.75 -3.81
CA THR A 450 12.25 -9.16 -2.99
C THR A 450 13.24 -8.01 -2.82
N ALA A 451 13.54 -7.26 -3.90
CA ALA A 451 14.41 -6.10 -3.85
C ALA A 451 13.85 -4.95 -2.99
N ILE A 452 12.54 -4.72 -3.04
CA ILE A 452 11.85 -3.74 -2.16
C ILE A 452 11.97 -4.18 -0.70
N CYS A 453 11.77 -5.47 -0.39
CA CYS A 453 11.96 -5.98 0.97
C CYS A 453 13.40 -5.85 1.45
N ARG A 454 14.40 -6.24 0.67
CA ARG A 454 15.82 -6.09 1.03
C ARG A 454 16.20 -4.62 1.27
N LEU A 455 15.68 -3.71 0.47
CA LEU A 455 15.89 -2.28 0.66
C LEU A 455 15.22 -1.77 1.94
N ALA A 456 14.01 -2.24 2.25
CA ALA A 456 13.33 -1.92 3.49
C ALA A 456 14.13 -2.42 4.71
N ASP A 457 14.62 -3.67 4.65
CA ASP A 457 15.44 -4.26 5.72
C ASP A 457 16.78 -3.53 5.89
N TYR A 458 17.42 -3.11 4.79
CA TYR A 458 18.63 -2.28 4.85
C TYR A 458 18.36 -0.95 5.58
N LEU A 459 17.26 -0.26 5.25
CA LEU A 459 16.89 1.00 5.89
C LEU A 459 16.50 0.84 7.35
N ASP A 460 15.93 -0.30 7.74
CA ASP A 460 15.60 -0.60 9.14
C ASP A 460 16.85 -0.78 9.99
N VAL A 461 17.93 -1.35 9.42
CA VAL A 461 19.19 -1.63 10.14
C VAL A 461 20.15 -0.43 10.12
N HIS A 462 20.34 0.22 8.96
CA HIS A 462 21.39 1.22 8.76
C HIS A 462 20.87 2.66 8.73
N ALA A 463 19.55 2.86 8.68
CA ALA A 463 18.91 4.16 8.44
C ALA A 463 19.37 4.84 7.13
N SER A 464 18.92 6.08 6.92
CA SER A 464 19.43 7.00 5.89
C SER A 464 20.13 8.16 6.59
N PRO A 465 21.29 8.64 6.09
CA PRO A 465 21.91 9.87 6.58
C PRO A 465 21.04 11.10 6.28
N ILE A 466 20.03 10.99 5.42
CA ILE A 466 19.06 12.04 5.13
C ILE A 466 17.73 11.73 5.84
N ASP A 467 17.27 12.64 6.69
CA ASP A 467 15.93 12.65 7.27
C ASP A 467 14.95 13.41 6.37
N TYR A 468 14.35 12.70 5.42
CA TYR A 468 13.42 13.29 4.47
C TYR A 468 12.12 13.78 5.12
N ARG A 469 11.67 13.18 6.23
CA ARG A 469 10.49 13.65 6.98
C ARG A 469 10.78 15.03 7.56
N ARG A 470 11.91 15.19 8.25
CA ARG A 470 12.35 16.48 8.81
C ARG A 470 12.56 17.53 7.73
N ARG A 471 13.28 17.19 6.65
CA ARG A 471 13.51 18.14 5.54
C ARG A 471 12.21 18.64 4.92
N ARG A 472 11.21 17.78 4.71
CA ARG A 472 9.90 18.22 4.17
C ARG A 472 9.13 19.14 5.12
N ALA A 473 9.35 19.04 6.43
CA ALA A 473 8.70 19.88 7.44
C ALA A 473 9.37 21.25 7.58
N ILE A 474 10.70 21.32 7.48
CA ILE A 474 11.48 22.56 7.70
C ILE A 474 11.64 23.37 6.41
N ILE A 475 11.94 22.69 5.29
CA ILE A 475 12.33 23.36 4.04
C ILE A 475 11.07 23.91 3.34
N ALA A 476 10.99 25.23 3.24
CA ALA A 476 9.89 25.93 2.59
C ALA A 476 10.12 26.09 1.08
N ASP A 477 9.27 26.87 0.39
CA ASP A 477 9.38 27.09 -1.04
C ASP A 477 10.41 28.17 -1.42
N ASP A 478 11.01 28.83 -0.44
CA ASP A 478 12.02 29.89 -0.57
C ASP A 478 13.46 29.37 -0.81
N VAL A 479 13.62 28.06 -1.06
CA VAL A 479 14.91 27.37 -1.34
C VAL A 479 15.85 28.05 -2.33
N LEU A 480 15.34 28.93 -3.18
CA LEU A 480 16.11 29.72 -4.12
C LEU A 480 15.37 31.03 -4.38
N THR A 481 15.98 32.14 -3.97
CA THR A 481 15.44 33.48 -4.21
C THR A 481 15.71 33.95 -5.64
N ASP A 482 15.08 35.04 -6.06
CA ASP A 482 15.28 35.60 -7.40
C ASP A 482 16.70 36.17 -7.55
N ASP A 483 17.25 36.75 -6.47
CA ASP A 483 18.61 37.24 -6.40
C ASP A 483 19.64 36.11 -6.42
N ASP A 484 19.39 35.01 -5.70
CA ASP A 484 20.21 33.80 -5.80
C ASP A 484 20.25 33.28 -7.24
N TRP A 485 19.10 33.22 -7.89
CA TRP A 485 19.01 32.74 -9.27
C TRP A 485 19.78 33.65 -10.23
N ASP A 486 19.75 34.96 -10.03
CA ASP A 486 20.53 35.90 -10.83
C ASP A 486 22.04 35.74 -10.61
N ARG A 487 22.47 35.58 -9.36
CA ARG A 487 23.86 35.28 -9.00
C ARG A 487 24.34 33.99 -9.66
N LEU A 488 23.57 32.90 -9.55
CA LEU A 488 23.91 31.60 -10.16
C LEU A 488 23.96 31.67 -11.69
N CYS A 489 23.01 32.38 -12.32
CA CYS A 489 23.01 32.57 -13.77
C CYS A 489 24.24 33.35 -14.25
N THR A 490 24.62 34.40 -13.53
CA THR A 490 25.78 35.23 -13.82
C THR A 490 27.08 34.43 -13.65
N ALA A 491 27.24 33.74 -12.52
CA ALA A 491 28.43 32.93 -12.22
C ALA A 491 28.65 31.79 -13.23
N THR A 492 27.58 31.23 -13.78
CA THR A 492 27.65 30.10 -14.73
C THR A 492 27.48 30.50 -16.19
N LEU A 493 27.45 31.81 -16.49
CA LEU A 493 27.25 32.37 -17.83
C LEU A 493 26.00 31.80 -18.54
N THR A 494 24.94 31.52 -17.78
CA THR A 494 23.71 30.91 -18.26
C THR A 494 22.61 31.95 -18.41
N HIS A 495 21.87 31.93 -19.53
CA HIS A 495 20.74 32.83 -19.72
C HIS A 495 19.62 32.57 -18.71
N ARG A 496 19.30 33.59 -17.90
CA ARG A 496 18.27 33.59 -16.84
C ARG A 496 16.91 33.03 -17.28
N GLY A 497 16.56 33.23 -18.55
CA GLY A 497 15.30 32.77 -19.14
C GLY A 497 14.12 33.69 -18.81
N GLN A 498 12.98 33.44 -19.45
CA GLN A 498 11.68 33.97 -18.99
C GLN A 498 11.32 33.31 -17.64
N GLY A 499 10.50 33.95 -16.80
CA GLY A 499 10.23 33.55 -15.39
C GLY A 499 9.86 32.07 -15.12
N GLY A 500 9.45 31.33 -16.15
CA GLY A 500 9.28 29.87 -16.07
C GLY A 500 10.57 29.10 -15.74
N ARG A 501 11.76 29.57 -16.15
CA ARG A 501 13.04 28.89 -15.87
C ARG A 501 13.42 28.99 -14.39
N TYR A 502 13.28 30.18 -13.80
CA TYR A 502 13.46 30.40 -12.36
C TYR A 502 12.55 29.47 -11.52
N ARG A 503 11.25 29.39 -11.88
CA ARG A 503 10.31 28.48 -11.20
C ARG A 503 10.72 27.01 -11.28
N HIS A 504 11.32 26.57 -12.39
CA HIS A 504 11.83 25.21 -12.54
C HIS A 504 13.14 24.98 -11.78
N ALA A 505 14.00 26.00 -11.65
CA ALA A 505 15.18 25.94 -10.79
C ALA A 505 14.77 25.78 -9.32
N ARG A 506 13.83 26.59 -8.83
CA ARG A 506 13.21 26.41 -7.48
C ARG A 506 12.66 25.01 -7.27
N ARG A 507 11.86 24.51 -8.22
CA ARG A 507 11.30 23.15 -8.19
C ARG A 507 12.40 22.08 -8.10
N TYR A 508 13.47 22.23 -8.88
CA TYR A 508 14.59 21.30 -8.89
C TYR A 508 15.34 21.30 -7.55
N THR A 509 15.68 22.47 -7.01
CA THR A 509 16.36 22.58 -5.70
C THR A 509 15.48 22.05 -4.57
N TYR A 510 14.18 22.36 -4.58
CA TYR A 510 13.23 21.85 -3.59
C TYR A 510 13.14 20.32 -3.64
N GLN A 511 12.97 19.74 -4.83
CA GLN A 511 12.92 18.29 -5.02
C GLN A 511 14.24 17.61 -4.66
N LEU A 512 15.37 18.24 -4.94
CA LEU A 512 16.71 17.77 -4.58
C LEU A 512 16.88 17.64 -3.06
N LEU A 513 16.46 18.67 -2.32
CA LEU A 513 16.61 18.72 -0.87
C LEU A 513 15.62 17.78 -0.15
N THR A 514 14.36 17.77 -0.58
CA THR A 514 13.26 17.13 0.18
C THR A 514 12.84 15.76 -0.35
N GLY A 515 13.31 15.37 -1.55
CA GLY A 515 12.83 14.17 -2.24
C GLY A 515 11.34 14.23 -2.62
N ALA A 516 10.75 15.43 -2.68
CA ALA A 516 9.32 15.62 -2.88
C ALA A 516 8.81 15.16 -4.25
N ASP A 517 7.63 14.53 -4.24
CA ASP A 517 6.86 14.25 -5.45
C ASP A 517 6.09 15.52 -5.86
N LEU A 518 6.66 16.28 -6.80
CA LEU A 518 6.04 17.50 -7.33
C LEU A 518 4.72 17.24 -8.08
N THR A 519 4.25 15.99 -8.23
CA THR A 519 2.90 15.70 -8.72
C THR A 519 1.83 15.73 -7.62
N ASP A 520 2.23 15.69 -6.34
CA ASP A 520 1.34 15.85 -5.20
C ASP A 520 0.92 17.33 -5.05
N PRO A 521 -0.39 17.64 -5.10
CA PRO A 521 -0.88 19.01 -5.01
C PRO A 521 -0.65 19.69 -3.65
N ARG A 522 -0.28 18.95 -2.60
CA ARG A 522 0.06 19.53 -1.27
C ARG A 522 1.31 20.40 -1.30
N HIS A 523 2.19 20.20 -2.29
CA HIS A 523 3.39 21.01 -2.42
C HIS A 523 3.08 22.36 -3.08
N ARG A 524 3.56 23.46 -2.48
CA ARG A 524 3.43 24.81 -3.07
C ARG A 524 4.05 24.90 -4.48
N LEU A 525 5.11 24.14 -4.72
CA LEU A 525 5.81 24.07 -6.01
C LEU A 525 5.27 22.98 -6.95
N ALA A 526 4.11 22.39 -6.67
CA ALA A 526 3.53 21.30 -7.46
C ALA A 526 3.33 21.62 -8.95
N LEU A 527 3.43 20.58 -9.78
CA LEU A 527 3.26 20.60 -11.23
C LEU A 527 1.78 20.41 -11.56
N GLN A 528 1.16 21.44 -12.14
CA GLN A 528 -0.30 21.51 -12.28
C GLN A 528 -0.86 20.72 -13.46
N ASN A 529 -0.05 20.51 -14.50
CA ASN A 529 -0.51 19.84 -15.72
C ASN A 529 0.65 19.19 -16.49
N GLN A 530 0.29 18.37 -17.49
CA GLN A 530 1.26 17.63 -18.30
C GLN A 530 2.23 18.54 -19.08
N SER A 531 1.80 19.76 -19.45
CA SER A 531 2.67 20.71 -20.15
C SER A 531 3.75 21.27 -19.23
N GLU A 532 3.42 21.61 -17.98
CA GLU A 532 4.40 22.02 -16.98
C GLU A 532 5.39 20.88 -16.65
N ARG A 533 4.89 19.65 -16.52
CA ARG A 533 5.74 18.46 -16.31
C ARG A 533 6.75 18.29 -17.45
N ALA A 534 6.31 18.41 -18.70
CA ALA A 534 7.20 18.33 -19.87
C ALA A 534 8.25 19.46 -19.88
N ARG A 535 7.88 20.69 -19.51
CA ARG A 535 8.82 21.82 -19.41
C ARG A 535 9.82 21.65 -18.27
N TYR A 536 9.38 21.13 -17.13
CA TYR A 536 10.27 20.81 -16.01
C TYR A 536 11.29 19.75 -16.40
N ARG A 537 10.86 18.66 -17.05
CA ARG A 537 11.79 17.64 -17.57
C ARG A 537 12.76 18.22 -18.60
N LYS A 538 12.28 19.07 -19.52
CA LYS A 538 13.17 19.75 -20.48
C LYS A 538 14.21 20.63 -19.77
N PHE A 539 13.84 21.27 -18.67
CA PHE A 539 14.76 22.05 -17.85
C PHE A 539 15.83 21.16 -17.21
N THR A 540 15.44 20.06 -16.55
CA THR A 540 16.39 19.13 -15.90
C THR A 540 17.30 18.43 -16.91
N ASP A 541 16.74 17.99 -18.04
CA ASP A 541 17.47 17.34 -19.13
C ASP A 541 18.45 18.31 -19.82
N GLY A 542 18.24 19.62 -19.69
CA GLY A 542 19.02 20.69 -20.32
C GLY A 542 19.97 21.45 -19.38
N LEU A 543 20.14 21.01 -18.13
CA LEU A 543 21.12 21.60 -17.22
C LEU A 543 22.55 21.34 -17.73
N THR A 544 23.37 22.41 -17.74
CA THR A 544 24.81 22.34 -18.00
C THR A 544 25.54 21.89 -16.73
N THR A 545 26.75 21.35 -16.85
CA THR A 545 27.53 20.88 -15.69
C THR A 545 27.80 22.01 -14.69
N PRO A 546 28.22 23.23 -15.11
CA PRO A 546 28.43 24.33 -14.18
C PRO A 546 27.15 24.76 -13.45
N MET A 547 26.01 24.86 -14.17
CA MET A 547 24.72 25.24 -13.55
C MET A 547 24.23 24.19 -12.55
N ARG A 548 24.39 22.90 -12.88
CA ARG A 548 24.03 21.81 -11.96
C ARG A 548 24.88 21.85 -10.69
N ALA A 549 26.20 22.01 -10.83
CA ALA A 549 27.12 22.12 -9.71
C ALA A 549 26.78 23.34 -8.83
N ALA A 550 26.50 24.49 -9.43
CA ALA A 550 26.12 25.70 -8.70
C ALA A 550 24.81 25.53 -7.92
N LEU A 551 23.80 24.87 -8.50
CA LEU A 551 22.55 24.54 -7.80
C LEU A 551 22.76 23.54 -6.65
N HIS A 552 23.68 22.58 -6.79
CA HIS A 552 24.03 21.63 -5.72
C HIS A 552 24.79 22.32 -4.59
N GLN A 553 25.73 23.21 -4.92
CA GLN A 553 26.48 23.98 -3.93
C GLN A 553 25.56 24.95 -3.17
N HIS A 554 24.63 25.59 -3.87
CA HIS A 554 23.55 26.39 -3.25
C HIS A 554 22.69 25.54 -2.31
N ALA A 555 22.30 24.32 -2.73
CA ALA A 555 21.55 23.40 -1.89
C ALA A 555 22.32 22.98 -0.63
N ALA A 556 23.63 22.73 -0.73
CA ALA A 556 24.48 22.43 0.42
C ALA A 556 24.53 23.63 1.40
N ALA A 557 24.77 24.83 0.89
CA ALA A 557 24.77 26.05 1.70
C ALA A 557 23.43 26.30 2.38
N TYR A 558 22.31 26.02 1.70
CA TYR A 558 20.97 26.13 2.28
C TYR A 558 20.77 25.16 3.46
N LEU A 559 21.26 23.92 3.36
CA LEU A 559 21.21 22.96 4.47
C LEU A 559 22.03 23.45 5.68
N SER A 560 23.26 23.92 5.46
CA SER A 560 24.11 24.47 6.53
C SER A 560 23.48 25.69 7.21
N LEU A 561 22.85 26.58 6.45
CA LEU A 561 22.15 27.76 6.98
C LEU A 561 20.99 27.38 7.91
N HIS A 562 20.32 26.26 7.64
CA HIS A 562 19.21 25.74 8.45
C HIS A 562 19.67 24.77 9.55
N GLY A 563 20.97 24.65 9.80
CA GLY A 563 21.52 23.76 10.83
C GLY A 563 21.34 22.27 10.54
N ILE A 564 21.22 21.88 9.27
CA ILE A 564 21.05 20.49 8.85
C ILE A 564 22.40 19.94 8.37
N ASP A 565 23.06 19.15 9.23
CA ASP A 565 24.31 18.44 8.90
C ASP A 565 24.02 17.08 8.24
N GLU A 566 23.62 17.12 6.97
CA GLU A 566 23.29 15.94 6.17
C GLU A 566 23.72 16.14 4.70
N PRO A 567 24.03 15.08 3.94
CA PRO A 567 24.44 15.23 2.54
C PRO A 567 23.28 15.72 1.65
N VAL A 568 23.59 16.49 0.60
CA VAL A 568 22.56 16.97 -0.37
C VAL A 568 21.88 15.81 -1.08
N ARG A 569 22.65 14.79 -1.47
CA ARG A 569 22.17 13.56 -2.09
C ARG A 569 22.77 12.36 -1.39
N TRP A 570 21.96 11.33 -1.29
CA TRP A 570 22.39 10.00 -0.87
C TRP A 570 21.42 8.99 -1.47
N ALA A 571 21.92 7.81 -1.79
CA ALA A 571 21.13 6.65 -2.16
C ALA A 571 21.72 5.41 -1.47
N PRO A 572 20.90 4.41 -1.09
CA PRO A 572 21.40 3.17 -0.53
C PRO A 572 22.35 2.44 -1.51
N PRO A 573 23.39 1.74 -1.01
CA PRO A 573 24.33 1.02 -1.87
C PRO A 573 23.63 -0.10 -2.64
N GLY A 574 24.11 -0.37 -3.86
CA GLY A 574 23.56 -1.43 -4.71
C GLY A 574 23.80 -2.85 -4.16
N ASP A 575 24.80 -3.01 -3.29
CA ASP A 575 25.28 -4.31 -2.79
C ASP A 575 24.22 -5.08 -1.99
N CYS A 576 23.23 -4.39 -1.41
CA CYS A 576 22.09 -5.06 -0.77
C CYS A 576 21.20 -5.85 -1.75
N LEU A 577 21.40 -5.69 -3.06
CA LEU A 577 20.73 -6.44 -4.13
C LEU A 577 21.60 -7.56 -4.72
N THR A 578 22.80 -7.80 -4.19
CA THR A 578 23.70 -8.85 -4.70
C THR A 578 22.98 -10.20 -4.80
N GLY A 579 23.16 -10.89 -5.94
CA GLY A 579 22.51 -12.16 -6.24
C GLY A 579 21.05 -12.08 -6.70
N LEU A 580 20.47 -10.89 -6.91
CA LEU A 580 19.16 -10.72 -7.56
C LEU A 580 19.32 -10.31 -9.02
N ASP A 581 18.73 -11.09 -9.94
CA ASP A 581 18.64 -10.76 -11.36
C ASP A 581 17.45 -9.82 -11.62
N LEU A 582 17.72 -8.52 -11.56
CA LEU A 582 16.74 -7.44 -11.67
C LEU A 582 16.41 -7.10 -13.13
N PRO A 583 15.20 -6.55 -13.41
CA PRO A 583 14.80 -6.23 -14.78
C PRO A 583 15.55 -5.04 -15.40
N GLY A 584 16.12 -4.17 -14.58
CA GLY A 584 16.93 -3.03 -15.01
C GLY A 584 18.42 -3.33 -14.95
N ARG A 585 19.23 -2.46 -15.58
CA ARG A 585 20.70 -2.56 -15.59
C ARG A 585 21.32 -1.91 -14.36
N ASP A 586 22.60 -2.19 -14.09
CA ASP A 586 23.32 -1.37 -13.12
C ASP A 586 23.53 0.05 -13.70
N PRO A 587 23.30 1.11 -12.90
CA PRO A 587 23.65 2.48 -13.24
C PRO A 587 25.04 2.67 -13.84
N SER A 588 26.06 1.90 -13.43
CA SER A 588 27.42 2.01 -13.97
C SER A 588 27.64 1.34 -15.33
N ASP A 589 26.71 0.49 -15.79
CA ASP A 589 26.89 -0.33 -17.01
C ASP A 589 26.68 0.44 -18.33
N ILE A 590 26.49 1.76 -18.27
CA ILE A 590 26.21 2.58 -19.45
C ILE A 590 27.48 3.23 -19.97
N ASP A 591 27.72 3.07 -21.27
CA ASP A 591 28.81 3.71 -21.97
C ASP A 591 28.60 5.23 -22.04
N LEU A 592 29.36 5.98 -21.23
CA LEU A 592 29.28 7.44 -21.13
C LEU A 592 29.78 8.15 -22.39
N ASP A 593 30.73 7.55 -23.12
CA ASP A 593 31.27 8.11 -24.36
C ASP A 593 30.23 8.03 -25.48
N GLU A 594 29.51 6.91 -25.55
CA GLU A 594 28.42 6.73 -26.50
C GLU A 594 27.22 7.63 -26.17
N VAL A 595 26.90 7.83 -24.87
CA VAL A 595 25.90 8.84 -24.44
C VAL A 595 26.31 10.24 -24.90
N THR A 596 27.59 10.59 -24.72
CA THR A 596 28.17 11.87 -25.13
C THR A 596 28.05 12.06 -26.64
N ARG A 597 28.47 11.07 -27.43
CA ARG A 597 28.36 11.09 -28.89
C ARG A 597 26.92 11.28 -29.36
N LEU A 598 25.99 10.46 -28.87
CA LEU A 598 24.61 10.47 -29.35
C LEU A 598 23.87 11.76 -28.96
N LEU A 599 24.08 12.28 -27.76
CA LEU A 599 23.28 13.39 -27.25
C LEU A 599 23.92 14.77 -27.43
N LEU A 600 25.24 14.87 -27.26
CA LEU A 600 25.96 16.13 -27.34
C LEU A 600 26.51 16.38 -28.75
N ASN A 601 27.07 15.37 -29.41
CA ASN A 601 27.67 15.55 -30.74
C ASN A 601 26.63 15.41 -31.87
N GLU A 602 25.77 14.39 -31.81
CA GLU A 602 24.76 14.12 -32.84
C GLU A 602 23.37 14.73 -32.57
N HIS A 603 23.18 15.32 -31.40
CA HIS A 603 21.92 15.93 -30.98
C HIS A 603 20.69 15.00 -31.11
N ARG A 604 20.88 13.70 -30.89
CA ARG A 604 19.78 12.73 -30.90
C ARG A 604 18.87 12.93 -29.68
N ARG A 605 17.61 12.51 -29.82
CA ARG A 605 16.64 12.55 -28.70
C ARG A 605 16.99 11.47 -27.67
N LEU A 606 16.71 11.72 -26.39
CA LEU A 606 16.95 10.77 -25.29
C LEU A 606 16.36 9.37 -25.57
N GLY A 607 15.12 9.30 -26.07
CA GLY A 607 14.48 8.02 -26.41
C GLY A 607 15.10 7.30 -27.62
N HIS A 608 15.89 7.98 -28.45
CA HIS A 608 16.70 7.34 -29.49
C HIS A 608 17.98 6.76 -28.86
N ALA A 609 18.68 7.55 -28.04
CA ALA A 609 19.88 7.09 -27.34
C ALA A 609 19.60 5.87 -26.45
N ALA A 610 18.51 5.90 -25.68
CA ALA A 610 18.07 4.77 -24.87
C ALA A 610 17.82 3.49 -25.70
N ARG A 611 17.24 3.63 -26.90
CA ARG A 611 17.03 2.48 -27.80
C ARG A 611 18.35 1.94 -28.38
N ARG A 612 19.29 2.81 -28.73
CA ARG A 612 20.61 2.43 -29.26
C ARG A 612 21.47 1.73 -28.20
N LEU A 613 21.45 2.23 -26.97
CA LEU A 613 22.18 1.70 -25.82
C LEU A 613 21.46 0.52 -25.12
N ASN A 614 20.32 0.08 -25.68
CA ASN A 614 19.46 -0.95 -25.09
C ASN A 614 19.15 -0.73 -23.59
N THR A 615 18.80 0.50 -23.23
CA THR A 615 18.51 0.90 -21.84
C THR A 615 17.25 1.78 -21.74
N SER A 616 16.87 2.19 -20.53
CA SER A 616 15.76 3.08 -20.27
C SER A 616 16.13 4.55 -20.53
N THR A 617 15.13 5.40 -20.81
CA THR A 617 15.36 6.85 -20.92
C THR A 617 15.87 7.45 -19.61
N ASP A 618 15.53 6.86 -18.47
CA ASP A 618 15.96 7.34 -17.16
C ASP A 618 17.41 6.96 -16.83
N HIS A 619 17.89 5.80 -17.32
CA HIS A 619 19.32 5.46 -17.22
C HIS A 619 20.17 6.44 -18.03
N VAL A 620 19.75 6.79 -19.24
CA VAL A 620 20.40 7.83 -20.05
C VAL A 620 20.36 9.19 -19.34
N ARG A 621 19.25 9.56 -18.69
CA ARG A 621 19.18 10.80 -17.89
C ARG A 621 20.13 10.81 -16.70
N LEU A 622 20.26 9.68 -16.01
CA LEU A 622 21.19 9.53 -14.89
C LEU A 622 22.64 9.67 -15.38
N ALA A 623 22.98 8.99 -16.48
CA ALA A 623 24.29 9.09 -17.12
C ALA A 623 24.62 10.53 -17.57
N LEU A 624 23.61 11.27 -18.05
CA LEU A 624 23.77 12.68 -18.42
C LEU A 624 24.16 13.61 -17.26
N GLU A 625 23.96 13.20 -16.01
CA GLU A 625 24.46 13.96 -14.86
C GLU A 625 25.97 13.81 -14.67
N GLN A 626 26.56 12.73 -15.21
CA GLN A 626 27.98 12.41 -15.11
C GLN A 626 28.78 12.92 -16.34
N VAL A 627 28.12 13.08 -17.49
CA VAL A 627 28.74 13.62 -18.70
C VAL A 627 28.99 15.13 -18.58
N HIS A 628 30.20 15.57 -18.93
CA HIS A 628 30.56 16.98 -18.95
C HIS A 628 29.81 17.75 -20.06
N ARG A 629 29.15 18.84 -19.68
CA ARG A 629 28.38 19.72 -20.56
C ARG A 629 28.83 21.17 -20.34
N PRO A 630 29.57 21.75 -21.30
CA PRO A 630 30.11 23.09 -21.13
C PRO A 630 29.01 24.15 -21.07
N ALA A 631 29.33 25.31 -20.50
CA ALA A 631 28.45 26.46 -20.53
C ALA A 631 28.21 26.92 -21.99
N ASN A 632 26.97 27.31 -22.32
CA ASN A 632 26.64 27.85 -23.64
C ASN A 632 27.25 29.26 -23.80
N ARG A 633 28.52 29.33 -24.24
CA ARG A 633 29.28 30.58 -24.42
C ARG A 633 28.67 31.53 -25.47
N THR A 634 27.80 31.03 -26.35
CA THR A 634 27.29 31.74 -27.53
C THR A 634 26.21 32.80 -27.26
N VAL A 635 25.72 32.96 -26.02
CA VAL A 635 24.64 33.93 -25.70
C VAL A 635 25.11 35.06 -24.77
N SER A 636 26.26 34.92 -24.09
CA SER A 636 26.75 35.91 -23.11
C SER A 636 27.43 37.14 -23.74
N THR A 637 27.88 37.07 -24.99
CA THR A 637 28.68 38.14 -25.61
C THR A 637 27.88 39.39 -26.04
N ARG A 638 26.55 39.42 -25.89
CA ARG A 638 25.73 40.61 -26.23
C ARG A 638 25.37 41.51 -25.05
N ARG A 639 25.78 41.19 -23.81
CA ARG A 639 25.46 42.03 -22.64
C ARG A 639 26.63 42.34 -21.69
N SER A 640 27.80 41.79 -21.94
CA SER A 640 29.03 42.10 -21.18
C SER A 640 30.01 42.96 -21.99
N ALA A 641 29.52 43.75 -22.96
CA ALA A 641 30.37 44.76 -23.60
C ALA A 641 30.41 45.97 -22.68
N ALA A 642 31.62 46.32 -22.22
CA ALA A 642 31.93 47.63 -21.68
C ALA A 642 31.24 48.72 -22.55
N HIS A 643 30.73 49.77 -21.90
CA HIS A 643 30.15 50.91 -22.61
C HIS A 643 31.14 51.40 -23.69
N PRO A 644 30.67 51.78 -24.89
CA PRO A 644 31.56 52.27 -25.93
C PRO A 644 32.40 53.45 -25.38
N PRO A 645 33.70 53.51 -25.69
CA PRO A 645 34.58 54.57 -25.16
C PRO A 645 34.00 55.95 -25.52
N GLY A 646 33.80 56.79 -24.48
CA GLY A 646 33.21 58.12 -24.61
C GLY A 646 31.76 58.25 -24.12
N LEU A 647 31.08 57.16 -23.75
CA LEU A 647 29.73 57.24 -23.17
C LEU A 647 29.78 57.36 -21.64
N SER A 648 29.64 58.58 -21.12
CA SER A 648 29.65 58.89 -19.69
C SER A 648 28.35 59.55 -19.21
N PRO A 649 28.03 59.50 -17.90
CA PRO A 649 26.87 60.20 -17.33
C PRO A 649 26.91 61.72 -17.60
N GLU A 650 28.11 62.31 -17.60
CA GLU A 650 28.33 63.74 -17.85
C GLU A 650 27.97 64.14 -19.29
N LEU A 651 28.24 63.25 -20.27
CA LEU A 651 27.82 63.48 -21.66
C LEU A 651 26.30 63.51 -21.78
N ILE A 652 25.57 62.62 -21.08
CA ILE A 652 24.11 62.62 -21.11
C ILE A 652 23.55 63.85 -20.38
N GLN A 653 24.12 64.23 -19.25
CA GLN A 653 23.72 65.45 -18.54
C GLN A 653 23.89 66.70 -19.43
N ARG A 654 25.08 66.88 -20.02
CA ARG A 654 25.37 68.05 -20.87
C ARG A 654 24.55 68.09 -22.15
N GLU A 655 24.44 66.97 -22.87
CA GLU A 655 23.83 66.96 -24.21
C GLU A 655 22.31 66.79 -24.17
N TYR A 656 21.79 65.98 -23.24
CA TYR A 656 20.36 65.65 -23.15
C TYR A 656 19.58 66.59 -22.22
N VAL A 657 20.15 66.93 -21.05
CA VAL A 657 19.47 67.73 -20.02
C VAL A 657 19.76 69.22 -20.22
N GLU A 658 21.03 69.61 -20.37
CA GLU A 658 21.44 71.03 -20.46
C GLU A 658 21.27 71.59 -21.88
N ALA A 659 21.73 70.87 -22.91
CA ALA A 659 21.61 71.31 -24.31
C ALA A 659 20.27 70.91 -24.98
N GLY A 660 19.40 70.15 -24.28
CA GLY A 660 18.06 69.80 -24.73
C GLY A 660 17.97 68.91 -25.99
N LYS A 661 19.07 68.28 -26.42
CA LYS A 661 19.11 67.47 -27.65
C LYS A 661 18.31 66.18 -27.47
N ASN A 662 17.70 65.69 -28.54
CA ASN A 662 17.00 64.40 -28.51
C ASN A 662 17.96 63.22 -28.77
N LEU A 663 17.57 62.02 -28.32
CA LEU A 663 18.41 60.82 -28.43
C LEU A 663 18.78 60.42 -29.87
N ARG A 664 18.01 60.85 -30.89
CA ARG A 664 18.35 60.62 -32.31
C ARG A 664 19.40 61.61 -32.84
N GLN A 665 19.43 62.81 -32.27
CA GLN A 665 20.43 63.82 -32.60
C GLN A 665 21.76 63.46 -31.95
N MET A 666 21.76 63.11 -30.66
CA MET A 666 22.93 62.55 -29.99
C MET A 666 23.48 61.30 -30.70
N ALA A 667 22.60 60.43 -31.23
CA ALA A 667 23.03 59.25 -31.98
C ALA A 667 23.73 59.55 -33.31
N ARG A 668 23.37 60.66 -33.97
CA ARG A 668 24.06 61.11 -35.20
C ARG A 668 25.41 61.75 -34.90
N GLU A 669 25.50 62.52 -33.83
CA GLU A 669 26.70 63.27 -33.47
C GLU A 669 27.77 62.37 -32.82
N THR A 670 27.36 61.39 -32.02
CA THR A 670 28.29 60.48 -31.30
C THR A 670 28.55 59.17 -32.04
N GLY A 671 27.78 58.86 -33.09
CA GLY A 671 27.79 57.54 -33.75
C GLY A 671 27.23 56.39 -32.88
N ILE A 672 26.82 56.65 -31.64
CA ILE A 672 26.28 55.65 -30.71
C ILE A 672 24.79 55.49 -30.96
N SER A 673 24.30 54.27 -31.12
CA SER A 673 22.89 54.04 -31.44
C SER A 673 21.95 54.67 -30.39
N ALA A 674 20.84 55.26 -30.85
CA ALA A 674 19.81 55.84 -29.97
C ALA A 674 19.25 54.82 -28.96
N ARG A 675 19.32 53.52 -29.28
CA ARG A 675 18.92 52.42 -28.39
C ARG A 675 19.92 52.23 -27.25
N THR A 676 21.22 52.32 -27.56
CA THR A 676 22.31 52.23 -26.58
C THR A 676 22.30 53.45 -25.65
N LEU A 677 22.13 54.66 -26.20
CA LEU A 677 21.95 55.89 -25.44
C LEU A 677 20.74 55.83 -24.50
N SER A 678 19.60 55.32 -24.99
CA SER A 678 18.38 55.17 -24.19
C SER A 678 18.51 54.14 -23.07
N ALA A 679 19.27 53.07 -23.28
CA ALA A 679 19.51 52.04 -22.25
C ALA A 679 20.45 52.56 -21.16
N PHE A 680 21.51 53.27 -21.55
CA PHE A 680 22.47 53.87 -20.62
C PHE A 680 21.85 55.00 -19.80
N ALA A 681 21.10 55.91 -20.42
CA ALA A 681 20.42 57.00 -19.72
C ALA A 681 19.45 56.49 -18.63
N ARG A 682 18.72 55.40 -18.89
CA ARG A 682 17.84 54.77 -17.88
C ARG A 682 18.63 54.09 -16.76
N ALA A 683 19.77 53.48 -17.08
CA ALA A 683 20.63 52.84 -16.08
C ALA A 683 21.28 53.87 -15.13
N CYS A 684 21.56 55.07 -15.63
CA CYS A 684 22.09 56.21 -14.85
C CYS A 684 21.00 57.08 -14.20
N GLY A 685 19.71 56.73 -14.30
CA GLY A 685 18.62 57.43 -13.62
C GLY A 685 18.04 58.66 -14.33
N PHE A 686 18.39 58.92 -15.60
CA PHE A 686 17.85 60.07 -16.35
C PHE A 686 16.43 59.81 -16.87
N THR A 687 15.55 60.80 -16.72
CA THR A 687 14.17 60.77 -17.22
C THR A 687 14.12 61.13 -18.70
N LEU A 688 13.95 60.11 -19.55
CA LEU A 688 13.85 60.33 -21.00
C LEU A 688 12.48 60.90 -21.38
N ARG A 689 12.45 62.06 -22.05
CA ARG A 689 11.29 62.60 -22.78
C ARG A 689 10.70 61.50 -23.68
N ASN A 690 9.44 61.19 -23.46
CA ASN A 690 8.73 60.13 -24.18
C ASN A 690 8.64 60.45 -25.68
N ALA A 691 9.33 59.68 -26.52
CA ALA A 691 9.16 59.66 -27.97
C ALA A 691 7.87 58.96 -28.41
N ARG A 692 6.72 59.32 -27.80
CA ARG A 692 5.37 58.82 -28.13
C ARG A 692 4.42 59.93 -28.58
N GLN A 693 4.95 60.92 -29.29
CA GLN A 693 4.11 61.79 -30.11
C GLN A 693 4.68 61.80 -31.54
N PRO A 694 4.26 60.86 -32.39
CA PRO A 694 4.32 61.07 -33.83
C PRO A 694 3.26 62.11 -34.19
N LEU A 695 3.59 63.07 -35.08
CA LEU A 695 2.59 63.88 -35.77
C LEU A 695 1.49 62.94 -36.31
N GLN A 696 0.26 63.08 -35.81
CA GLN A 696 -0.88 62.30 -36.26
C GLN A 696 -1.65 63.12 -37.31
N PRO A 697 -2.16 62.53 -38.40
CA PRO A 697 -3.31 63.10 -39.08
C PRO A 697 -4.48 63.07 -38.08
N THR A 698 -4.88 64.26 -37.64
CA THR A 698 -5.99 64.49 -36.72
C THR A 698 -7.27 64.04 -37.42
N ILE A 699 -7.85 62.92 -36.98
CA ILE A 699 -9.22 62.59 -37.38
C ILE A 699 -10.09 63.65 -36.72
N ASP A 700 -10.73 64.50 -37.52
CA ASP A 700 -11.62 65.55 -37.02
C ASP A 700 -12.76 64.92 -36.21
N GLN A 701 -12.91 65.40 -34.98
CA GLN A 701 -13.95 64.95 -34.05
C GLN A 701 -15.36 65.21 -34.61
N ALA A 702 -15.59 66.36 -35.24
CA ALA A 702 -16.90 66.73 -35.77
C ALA A 702 -17.28 65.82 -36.94
N TRP A 703 -16.34 65.58 -37.86
CA TRP A 703 -16.53 64.65 -38.97
C TRP A 703 -16.74 63.21 -38.48
N LEU A 704 -15.94 62.73 -37.52
CA LEU A 704 -16.06 61.37 -37.00
C LEU A 704 -17.40 61.17 -36.27
N SER A 705 -17.88 62.18 -35.53
CA SER A 705 -19.20 62.16 -34.90
C SER A 705 -20.31 62.12 -35.95
N GLN A 706 -20.22 62.93 -37.00
CA GLN A 706 -21.18 62.92 -38.10
C GLN A 706 -21.21 61.57 -38.84
N GLN A 707 -20.05 61.01 -39.19
CA GLN A 707 -19.97 59.73 -39.90
C GLN A 707 -20.44 58.54 -39.04
N TYR A 708 -20.08 58.53 -37.75
CA TYR A 708 -20.38 57.40 -36.85
C TYR A 708 -21.75 57.50 -36.16
N GLN A 709 -22.21 58.69 -35.78
CA GLN A 709 -23.50 58.88 -35.09
C GLN A 709 -24.64 59.25 -36.04
N VAL A 710 -24.42 60.13 -37.03
CA VAL A 710 -25.47 60.64 -37.92
C VAL A 710 -25.64 59.74 -39.15
N HIS A 711 -24.56 59.44 -39.87
CA HIS A 711 -24.60 58.57 -41.05
C HIS A 711 -24.54 57.06 -40.73
N HIS A 712 -24.47 56.72 -39.45
CA HIS A 712 -24.47 55.36 -38.91
C HIS A 712 -23.39 54.39 -39.45
N ARG A 713 -22.34 54.88 -40.10
CA ARG A 713 -21.29 54.04 -40.71
C ARG A 713 -20.50 53.25 -39.67
N SER A 714 -20.05 52.05 -40.04
CA SER A 714 -19.30 51.18 -39.12
C SER A 714 -17.86 51.68 -38.93
N ALA A 715 -17.24 51.33 -37.80
CA ALA A 715 -15.83 51.68 -37.56
C ALA A 715 -14.88 51.07 -38.59
N GLY A 716 -15.26 49.96 -39.24
CA GLY A 716 -14.50 49.33 -40.32
C GLY A 716 -14.65 50.03 -41.67
N ASP A 717 -15.84 50.54 -42.00
CA ASP A 717 -16.06 51.30 -43.24
C ASP A 717 -15.34 52.66 -43.19
N ILE A 718 -15.40 53.31 -42.02
CA ILE A 718 -14.66 54.55 -41.76
C ILE A 718 -13.14 54.28 -41.79
N ALA A 719 -12.70 53.12 -41.29
CA ALA A 719 -11.29 52.73 -41.33
C ALA A 719 -10.80 52.48 -42.76
N ASN A 720 -11.60 51.84 -43.60
CA ASN A 720 -11.27 51.59 -45.01
C ASN A 720 -11.16 52.89 -45.81
N GLU A 721 -12.07 53.84 -45.62
CA GLU A 721 -12.03 55.14 -46.31
C GLU A 721 -10.82 55.97 -45.87
N LEU A 722 -10.53 56.00 -44.57
CA LEU A 722 -9.36 56.68 -44.02
C LEU A 722 -8.04 55.89 -44.18
N ARG A 723 -8.07 54.75 -44.91
CA ARG A 723 -6.95 53.81 -45.10
C ARG A 723 -6.19 53.51 -43.80
N THR A 724 -6.94 53.27 -42.74
CA THR A 724 -6.45 53.03 -41.38
C THR A 724 -7.04 51.74 -40.82
N THR A 725 -6.77 51.44 -39.55
CA THR A 725 -7.29 50.24 -38.87
C THR A 725 -8.51 50.56 -38.02
N ASP A 726 -9.46 49.64 -37.93
CA ASP A 726 -10.66 49.73 -37.08
C ASP A 726 -10.31 50.07 -35.63
N THR A 727 -9.21 49.49 -35.14
CA THR A 727 -8.66 49.76 -33.81
C THR A 727 -8.28 51.22 -33.60
N ARG A 728 -7.83 51.91 -34.65
CA ARG A 728 -7.48 53.33 -34.59
C ARG A 728 -8.72 54.23 -34.61
N VAL A 729 -9.75 53.88 -35.39
CA VAL A 729 -11.04 54.59 -35.38
C VAL A 729 -11.76 54.42 -34.03
N LEU A 730 -11.79 53.19 -33.50
CA LEU A 730 -12.35 52.91 -32.17
C LEU A 730 -11.61 53.63 -31.04
N LYS A 731 -10.29 53.80 -31.17
CA LYS A 731 -9.50 54.57 -30.20
C LYS A 731 -9.80 56.07 -30.30
N ALA A 732 -9.99 56.60 -31.51
CA ALA A 732 -10.40 57.99 -31.72
C ALA A 732 -11.80 58.27 -31.16
N LEU A 733 -12.77 57.38 -31.39
CA LEU A 733 -14.12 57.49 -30.81
C LEU A 733 -14.10 57.56 -29.27
N ARG A 734 -13.30 56.70 -28.63
CA ARG A 734 -13.12 56.72 -27.16
C ARG A 734 -12.41 57.97 -26.67
N ALA A 735 -11.41 58.44 -27.41
CA ALA A 735 -10.64 59.63 -27.06
C ALA A 735 -11.50 60.91 -27.15
N PHE A 736 -12.44 60.96 -28.10
CA PHE A 736 -13.35 62.10 -28.30
C PHE A 736 -14.65 62.00 -27.49
N GLY A 737 -14.79 60.99 -26.61
CA GLY A 737 -15.99 60.81 -25.80
C GLY A 737 -17.24 60.45 -26.59
N ILE A 738 -17.11 60.04 -27.86
CA ILE A 738 -18.23 59.59 -28.69
C ILE A 738 -18.59 58.17 -28.21
N PRO A 739 -19.82 57.93 -27.72
CA PRO A 739 -20.21 56.63 -27.17
C PRO A 739 -20.05 55.54 -28.22
N VAL A 740 -19.02 54.73 -28.05
CA VAL A 740 -18.77 53.56 -28.90
C VAL A 740 -19.91 52.61 -28.67
N ARG A 741 -20.67 52.32 -29.73
CA ARG A 741 -21.75 51.33 -29.67
C ARG A 741 -21.14 50.05 -29.09
N ALA A 742 -21.74 49.55 -28.01
CA ALA A 742 -21.19 48.43 -27.25
C ALA A 742 -20.75 47.32 -28.20
N ASN A 743 -19.54 46.77 -27.99
CA ASN A 743 -19.09 45.55 -28.65
C ASN A 743 -19.95 44.40 -28.14
N SER A 744 -21.19 44.35 -28.62
CA SER A 744 -21.93 43.13 -28.64
C SER A 744 -21.11 42.22 -29.57
N ILE A 745 -20.79 41.03 -29.07
CA ILE A 745 -20.49 39.86 -29.90
C ILE A 745 -21.73 39.47 -30.76
N HIS A 746 -22.73 40.37 -30.83
CA HIS A 746 -23.98 40.36 -31.56
C HIS A 746 -24.08 41.58 -32.52
N GLY A 747 -22.95 42.25 -32.80
CA GLY A 747 -22.83 43.36 -33.75
C GLY A 747 -22.79 42.93 -35.22
N HIS A 748 -22.90 41.63 -35.50
CA HIS A 748 -23.61 41.17 -36.68
C HIS A 748 -25.05 40.89 -36.27
N ARG A 749 -25.90 41.91 -36.40
CA ARG A 749 -27.35 41.74 -36.43
C ARG A 749 -27.81 41.25 -37.81
N SER A 750 -27.08 40.26 -38.34
CA SER A 750 -27.61 39.21 -39.20
C SER A 750 -27.80 37.99 -38.28
N LEU A 751 -28.77 38.05 -37.35
CA LEU A 751 -30.10 37.43 -37.54
C LEU A 751 -29.90 36.05 -38.20
N VAL A 752 -29.70 34.99 -37.41
CA VAL A 752 -30.80 34.18 -36.84
C VAL A 752 -31.92 34.09 -37.89
N ILE A 753 -31.72 33.20 -38.85
CA ILE A 753 -32.84 32.67 -39.61
C ILE A 753 -33.52 31.74 -38.60
N GLU A 754 -34.72 32.09 -38.12
CA GLU A 754 -35.66 31.05 -37.77
C GLU A 754 -35.85 30.25 -39.05
N LEU A 755 -35.06 29.20 -39.17
CA LEU A 755 -35.12 28.29 -40.30
C LEU A 755 -36.52 27.68 -40.24
N ASP A 756 -37.28 27.94 -41.30
CA ASP A 756 -38.60 27.41 -41.53
C ASP A 756 -38.61 25.86 -41.40
N ASP A 757 -39.77 25.27 -41.15
CA ASP A 757 -39.92 23.83 -40.97
C ASP A 757 -39.52 23.01 -42.21
N SER A 758 -39.35 23.67 -43.36
CA SER A 758 -38.72 23.12 -44.56
C SER A 758 -37.25 22.69 -44.40
N ILE A 759 -36.56 23.13 -43.34
CA ILE A 759 -35.17 22.74 -43.03
C ILE A 759 -35.14 21.59 -42.00
N PRO A 760 -34.36 20.51 -42.25
CA PRO A 760 -34.28 19.36 -41.35
C PRO A 760 -33.97 19.73 -39.89
N ALA A 761 -34.70 19.10 -38.95
CA ALA A 761 -34.67 19.43 -37.53
C ALA A 761 -33.26 19.40 -36.91
N ASP A 762 -32.39 18.49 -37.35
CA ASP A 762 -31.02 18.38 -36.84
C ASP A 762 -30.14 19.56 -37.26
N VAL A 763 -30.35 20.11 -38.46
CA VAL A 763 -29.67 21.31 -38.94
C VAL A 763 -30.18 22.55 -38.19
N ARG A 764 -31.50 22.63 -37.95
CA ARG A 764 -32.09 23.71 -37.16
C ARG A 764 -31.57 23.73 -35.73
N ARG A 765 -31.57 22.58 -35.04
CA ARG A 765 -31.03 22.43 -33.68
C ARG A 765 -29.54 22.77 -33.59
N ALA A 766 -28.76 22.45 -34.61
CA ALA A 766 -27.35 22.77 -34.65
C ALA A 766 -27.07 24.28 -34.80
N VAL A 767 -27.95 25.02 -35.47
CA VAL A 767 -27.68 26.37 -36.00
C VAL A 767 -28.41 27.50 -35.28
N GLN A 768 -29.66 27.28 -34.86
CA GLN A 768 -30.50 28.32 -34.28
C GLN A 768 -29.84 28.89 -33.01
N GLY A 769 -29.76 30.22 -32.94
CA GLY A 769 -29.19 30.97 -31.81
C GLY A 769 -27.65 30.96 -31.68
N GLN A 770 -26.89 30.38 -32.63
CA GLN A 770 -25.44 30.23 -32.48
C GLN A 770 -24.60 30.79 -33.65
N PRO A 771 -23.82 31.88 -33.47
CA PRO A 771 -23.13 32.60 -34.56
C PRO A 771 -21.95 31.86 -35.22
N LYS A 772 -21.57 30.67 -34.72
CA LYS A 772 -20.47 29.84 -35.27
C LYS A 772 -20.90 28.41 -35.61
N ALA A 773 -22.21 28.17 -35.73
CA ALA A 773 -22.74 26.84 -35.94
C ALA A 773 -22.56 26.33 -37.38
N TRP A 774 -22.80 27.17 -38.40
CA TRP A 774 -22.60 26.82 -39.81
C TRP A 774 -21.17 26.37 -40.13
N GLN A 775 -20.17 27.00 -39.52
CA GLN A 775 -18.77 26.60 -39.66
C GLN A 775 -18.48 25.21 -39.04
N ARG A 776 -19.20 24.81 -37.98
CA ARG A 776 -19.06 23.47 -37.39
C ARG A 776 -19.69 22.40 -38.28
N LEU A 777 -20.84 22.70 -38.89
CA LEU A 777 -21.46 21.82 -39.89
C LEU A 777 -20.57 21.65 -41.13
N ARG A 778 -19.95 22.72 -41.63
CA ARG A 778 -19.00 22.67 -42.76
C ARG A 778 -17.79 21.80 -42.43
N ARG A 779 -17.23 21.94 -41.22
CA ARG A 779 -16.10 21.11 -40.77
C ARG A 779 -16.50 19.66 -40.55
N PHE A 780 -17.70 19.39 -40.06
CA PHE A 780 -18.24 18.04 -39.96
C PHE A 780 -18.38 17.38 -41.34
N GLN A 781 -18.91 18.11 -42.34
CA GLN A 781 -18.97 17.65 -43.74
C GLN A 781 -17.57 17.29 -44.28
N GLN A 782 -16.58 18.14 -44.03
CA GLN A 782 -15.19 17.88 -44.44
C GLN A 782 -14.56 16.69 -43.72
N MET A 783 -14.99 16.39 -42.49
CA MET A 783 -14.48 15.26 -41.71
C MET A 783 -15.01 13.90 -42.17
N ALA A 784 -16.15 13.87 -42.86
CA ALA A 784 -16.87 12.64 -43.20
C ALA A 784 -16.14 11.68 -44.15
N GLY A 785 -15.16 12.18 -44.93
CA GLY A 785 -14.38 11.39 -45.88
C GLY A 785 -13.08 10.80 -45.36
N HIS A 786 -12.79 10.89 -44.06
CA HIS A 786 -11.47 10.55 -43.51
C HIS A 786 -11.51 9.37 -42.54
N THR A 787 -10.45 8.55 -42.54
CA THR A 787 -10.37 7.37 -41.66
C THR A 787 -9.99 7.68 -40.21
N SER A 788 -9.56 8.91 -39.91
CA SER A 788 -9.30 9.41 -38.55
C SER A 788 -9.35 10.93 -38.45
N LEU A 789 -9.64 11.46 -37.25
CA LEU A 789 -9.63 12.90 -36.97
C LEU A 789 -8.28 13.54 -37.21
N ASN A 790 -7.18 12.83 -36.94
CA ASN A 790 -5.83 13.36 -37.14
C ASN A 790 -5.50 13.54 -38.63
N LYS A 791 -5.98 12.62 -39.49
CA LYS A 791 -5.87 12.77 -40.95
C LYS A 791 -6.76 13.92 -41.44
N ALA A 792 -8.01 13.96 -41.00
CA ALA A 792 -8.94 15.06 -41.33
C ALA A 792 -8.35 16.43 -40.94
N ALA A 793 -7.81 16.55 -39.73
CA ALA A 793 -7.19 17.77 -39.23
C ALA A 793 -6.04 18.26 -40.11
N ARG A 794 -5.18 17.34 -40.57
CA ARG A 794 -4.05 17.67 -41.43
C ARG A 794 -4.50 18.15 -42.81
N GLN A 795 -5.56 17.55 -43.36
CA GLN A 795 -6.09 17.88 -44.68
C GLN A 795 -6.94 19.17 -44.67
N ILE A 796 -7.67 19.42 -43.59
CA ILE A 796 -8.45 20.64 -43.37
C ILE A 796 -7.55 21.82 -42.94
N GLY A 797 -6.31 21.56 -42.52
CA GLY A 797 -5.38 22.59 -42.02
C GLY A 797 -5.76 23.14 -40.65
N ALA A 798 -6.30 22.29 -39.76
CA ALA A 798 -6.77 22.67 -38.43
C ALA A 798 -6.09 21.84 -37.32
N ASN A 799 -6.11 22.35 -36.08
CA ASN A 799 -5.62 21.60 -34.92
C ASN A 799 -6.56 20.41 -34.59
N PRO A 800 -6.05 19.16 -34.44
CA PRO A 800 -6.87 17.99 -34.12
C PRO A 800 -7.70 18.13 -32.84
N SER A 801 -7.15 18.76 -31.79
CA SER A 801 -7.87 19.00 -30.54
C SER A 801 -9.02 19.98 -30.74
N ALA A 802 -8.83 21.01 -31.57
CA ALA A 802 -9.89 21.98 -31.87
C ALA A 802 -11.04 21.35 -32.67
N LEU A 803 -10.74 20.48 -33.64
CA LEU A 803 -11.77 19.71 -34.37
C LEU A 803 -12.50 18.73 -33.45
N SER A 804 -11.80 18.06 -32.53
CA SER A 804 -12.44 17.19 -31.54
C SER A 804 -13.41 17.96 -30.65
N THR A 805 -13.03 19.14 -30.15
CA THR A 805 -13.91 19.99 -29.34
C THR A 805 -15.11 20.52 -30.13
N GLN A 806 -14.91 20.90 -31.40
CA GLN A 806 -16.00 21.37 -32.26
C GLN A 806 -17.00 20.26 -32.58
N LEU A 807 -16.53 19.05 -32.87
CA LEU A 807 -17.40 17.90 -33.09
C LEU A 807 -18.17 17.53 -31.81
N GLY A 808 -17.49 17.45 -30.67
CA GLY A 808 -18.17 17.18 -29.39
C GLY A 808 -19.12 18.29 -28.93
N ARG A 809 -19.06 19.50 -29.53
CA ARG A 809 -20.05 20.56 -29.33
C ARG A 809 -21.24 20.38 -30.26
N LEU A 810 -21.00 20.08 -31.53
CA LEU A 810 -22.05 19.76 -32.50
C LEU A 810 -22.89 18.55 -32.07
N GLU A 811 -22.24 17.49 -31.56
CA GLU A 811 -22.91 16.30 -31.01
C GLU A 811 -23.82 16.63 -29.81
N ARG A 812 -23.44 17.62 -28.98
CA ARG A 812 -24.28 18.11 -27.87
C ARG A 812 -25.42 18.99 -28.33
N ASP A 813 -25.18 19.86 -29.31
CA ASP A 813 -26.20 20.75 -29.88
C ASP A 813 -27.32 19.92 -30.56
N ILE A 814 -26.96 18.79 -31.20
CA ILE A 814 -27.92 17.87 -31.85
C ILE A 814 -28.46 16.81 -30.87
N GLY A 815 -27.75 16.54 -29.77
CA GLY A 815 -28.12 15.51 -28.80
C GLY A 815 -27.84 14.08 -29.27
N ALA A 816 -26.92 13.91 -30.22
CA ALA A 816 -26.62 12.64 -30.88
C ALA A 816 -25.11 12.50 -31.14
N THR A 817 -24.60 11.27 -31.07
CA THR A 817 -23.21 10.99 -31.48
C THR A 817 -23.18 10.86 -33.00
N LEU A 818 -22.38 11.68 -33.68
CA LEU A 818 -22.35 11.75 -35.14
C LEU A 818 -21.23 10.87 -35.73
N ILE A 819 -20.12 10.71 -34.99
CA ILE A 819 -18.96 9.94 -35.46
C ILE A 819 -18.46 8.98 -34.39
N ARG A 820 -18.36 7.68 -34.71
CA ARG A 820 -17.63 6.70 -33.91
C ARG A 820 -16.13 6.90 -34.12
N ARG A 821 -15.43 7.24 -33.03
CA ARG A 821 -13.99 7.56 -33.05
C ARG A 821 -13.17 6.33 -33.42
N ALA A 822 -12.08 6.53 -34.15
CA ALA A 822 -11.15 5.46 -34.51
C ALA A 822 -10.51 4.85 -33.24
N THR A 823 -10.45 3.53 -33.18
CA THR A 823 -9.67 2.75 -32.21
C THR A 823 -8.42 2.19 -32.88
N SER A 824 -7.54 1.49 -32.15
CA SER A 824 -6.30 0.92 -32.71
C SER A 824 -6.54 -0.10 -33.82
N ASP A 825 -7.74 -0.66 -33.89
CA ASP A 825 -8.16 -1.77 -34.75
C ASP A 825 -9.32 -1.42 -35.70
N ARG A 826 -9.93 -0.22 -35.61
CA ARG A 826 -11.06 0.19 -36.46
C ARG A 826 -10.98 1.65 -36.89
N PRO A 827 -11.17 1.96 -38.19
CA PRO A 827 -11.19 3.34 -38.66
C PRO A 827 -12.41 4.08 -38.13
N MET A 828 -12.34 5.42 -38.17
CA MET A 828 -13.46 6.29 -37.83
C MET A 828 -14.65 6.01 -38.76
N THR A 829 -15.83 5.75 -38.20
CA THR A 829 -17.05 5.48 -38.98
C THR A 829 -18.17 6.44 -38.60
N MET A 830 -19.01 6.78 -39.59
CA MET A 830 -20.17 7.63 -39.39
C MET A 830 -21.27 6.85 -38.68
N THR A 831 -21.97 7.47 -37.72
CA THR A 831 -23.17 6.87 -37.13
C THR A 831 -24.36 7.04 -38.07
N PRO A 832 -25.47 6.29 -37.88
CA PRO A 832 -26.70 6.51 -38.65
C PRO A 832 -27.19 7.96 -38.59
N GLN A 833 -27.11 8.59 -37.41
CA GLN A 833 -27.44 10.00 -37.21
C GLN A 833 -26.45 10.95 -37.91
N GLY A 834 -25.16 10.60 -37.94
CA GLY A 834 -24.16 11.34 -38.70
C GLY A 834 -24.39 11.26 -40.23
N GLN A 835 -24.82 10.10 -40.73
CA GLN A 835 -25.16 9.92 -42.15
C GLN A 835 -26.45 10.68 -42.53
N GLU A 836 -27.45 10.67 -41.66
CA GLU A 836 -28.69 11.45 -41.82
C GLU A 836 -28.39 12.95 -41.86
N LEU A 837 -27.53 13.45 -40.95
CA LEU A 837 -27.10 14.83 -40.97
C LEU A 837 -26.33 15.19 -42.24
N LEU A 838 -25.46 14.29 -42.74
CA LEU A 838 -24.76 14.53 -44.01
C LEU A 838 -25.71 14.60 -45.21
N ARG A 839 -26.74 13.75 -45.26
CA ARG A 839 -27.81 13.84 -46.28
C ARG A 839 -28.60 15.15 -46.11
N SER A 840 -28.91 15.53 -44.88
CA SER A 840 -29.58 16.81 -44.55
C SER A 840 -28.78 18.03 -45.02
N LEU A 841 -27.45 17.97 -45.01
CA LEU A 841 -26.58 19.04 -45.51
C LEU A 841 -26.50 19.11 -47.04
N GLN A 842 -26.98 18.09 -47.76
CA GLN A 842 -27.03 18.05 -49.23
C GLN A 842 -28.33 18.62 -49.81
N PHE A 843 -29.34 18.91 -48.98
CA PHE A 843 -30.56 19.57 -49.44
C PHE A 843 -30.22 20.94 -50.05
N PRO A 844 -30.80 21.31 -51.22
CA PRO A 844 -30.43 22.51 -51.96
C PRO A 844 -30.42 23.78 -51.09
N ALA A 845 -31.49 24.01 -50.31
CA ALA A 845 -31.62 25.16 -49.42
C ALA A 845 -30.56 25.16 -48.30
N VAL A 846 -30.19 24.00 -47.76
CA VAL A 846 -29.18 23.88 -46.70
C VAL A 846 -27.77 24.04 -47.25
N SER A 847 -27.50 23.49 -48.44
CA SER A 847 -26.22 23.59 -49.14
C SER A 847 -25.91 25.04 -49.51
N GLU A 848 -26.91 25.78 -50.01
CA GLU A 848 -26.79 27.21 -50.30
C GLU A 848 -26.42 28.01 -49.03
N LEU A 849 -27.14 27.80 -47.93
CA LEU A 849 -26.85 28.44 -46.64
C LEU A 849 -25.46 28.05 -46.10
N LEU A 850 -25.06 26.78 -46.24
CA LEU A 850 -23.75 26.28 -45.83
C LEU A 850 -22.61 26.87 -46.68
N SER A 851 -22.87 27.19 -47.95
CA SER A 851 -21.93 27.88 -48.84
C SER A 851 -21.71 29.32 -48.41
N ARG A 852 -22.81 30.01 -48.07
CA ARG A 852 -22.85 31.43 -47.69
C ARG A 852 -22.29 31.71 -46.30
N PHE A 853 -22.55 30.83 -45.33
CA PHE A 853 -22.21 31.06 -43.92
C PHE A 853 -21.16 30.09 -43.34
N GLY A 854 -20.87 28.99 -44.04
CA GLY A 854 -19.90 27.98 -43.59
C GLY A 854 -18.43 28.32 -43.90
N SER A 855 -18.18 29.32 -44.76
CA SER A 855 -16.83 29.73 -45.19
C SER A 855 -16.22 30.75 -44.22
N PRO A 856 -14.92 30.66 -43.87
CA PRO A 856 -14.25 31.69 -43.09
C PRO A 856 -14.06 32.97 -43.95
N PRO A 857 -14.21 34.18 -43.39
CA PRO A 857 -13.95 35.41 -44.14
C PRO A 857 -12.48 35.49 -44.59
N ALA A 858 -12.23 36.11 -45.74
CA ALA A 858 -10.88 36.21 -46.32
C ALA A 858 -9.90 36.84 -45.31
N GLY A 859 -8.77 36.15 -45.04
CA GLY A 859 -7.77 36.55 -44.06
C GLY A 859 -7.99 36.02 -42.62
N TRP A 860 -9.07 35.29 -42.35
CA TRP A 860 -9.36 34.75 -41.02
C TRP A 860 -8.63 33.42 -40.75
N LYS A 861 -7.56 33.46 -39.95
CA LYS A 861 -6.91 32.27 -39.36
C LYS A 861 -7.43 32.04 -37.93
N PRO A 862 -8.17 30.95 -37.65
CA PRO A 862 -8.73 30.71 -36.32
C PRO A 862 -7.68 30.49 -35.22
N ASP A 863 -6.45 30.09 -35.59
CA ASP A 863 -5.39 29.71 -34.66
C ASP A 863 -4.18 30.68 -34.70
N HIS A 864 -4.42 31.99 -34.75
CA HIS A 864 -3.33 32.95 -34.50
C HIS A 864 -2.97 32.94 -32.99
N PRO A 865 -1.69 32.71 -32.61
CA PRO A 865 -1.28 32.48 -31.22
C PRO A 865 -1.49 33.68 -30.26
N LEU A 866 -1.95 34.83 -30.76
CA LEU A 866 -2.19 36.05 -29.96
C LEU A 866 -3.64 36.21 -29.45
N ARG A 867 -4.56 35.27 -29.71
CA ARG A 867 -5.96 35.38 -29.22
C ARG A 867 -6.28 34.63 -27.92
N ARG A 868 -5.29 34.00 -27.26
CA ARG A 868 -5.50 33.25 -26.00
C ARG A 868 -5.52 34.10 -24.72
N SER A 869 -5.41 35.43 -24.81
CA SER A 869 -5.35 36.31 -23.62
C SER A 869 -6.62 37.13 -23.35
N ALA A 870 -7.77 36.77 -23.92
CA ALA A 870 -9.05 37.44 -23.64
C ALA A 870 -10.11 36.42 -23.22
N ARG A 871 -9.90 35.82 -22.05
CA ARG A 871 -10.88 35.18 -21.16
C ARG A 871 -10.14 34.87 -19.84
N ALA A 872 -9.86 35.94 -19.12
CA ALA A 872 -9.86 35.96 -17.66
C ALA A 872 -11.08 36.78 -17.28
#